data_AF-A0A087VAW8-F1
#
_entry.id   AF-A0A087VAW8-F1
#
_cell.length_a   1.000
_cell.length_b   1.000
_cell.length_c   1.000
_cell.angle_alpha   90.00
_cell.angle_beta   90.00
_cell.angle_gamma   90.00
#
_symmetry.space_group_name_H-M   'P 1'
#
loop_
_entity.id
_entity.type
_entity.pdbx_description
1 polymer ?
#
loop_
_entity_poly.entity_id
_entity_poly.type
_entity_poly.pdbx_seq_one_letter_code
_entity_poly.pdbx_strand_id
1 'polypeptide(L)'
;GMFATVDGISQRAPVHWSENVIGAALCFPYVVALDDEFITVHSMLDQQQKQTLPFKEGHILQDFEGKVIVATNKGVYILVPLPLEKQIQDLLASHRVEEALVLAKGARRNIPKEKFQVMYKRILQQAGFIQFAQLQFLEAKELFRSGQLDVRELISLYPFLLPTSSSFIRSHPPLHEYADLNQLTQGDQEKMTKCKRFLMSYLNEVRSTEVANGYKEDIDTALLKLYAESNHESLLDLLVSENFCLLTDSAAWLEKHKKYFALGLLYHYNGQDATALQLWVKIVDGDIQDSTRSDLYEYIVDFLTFCSDQDLVWKYSEWVLQKNEEVGVQIFTKRPLEEQEKNNINQDDIISCLNKYPKARVKYLEHLVLDRKIEKEKYHTHLAVLYLEAVLQLKSMTTDNSTETTELLFKLRSLLQKSDLYRIHFILDKIQGTDLHMESAILYGKLEEHEKALHILVHKLKDFHAAEEYCIWNSENRDVQYRRRLFHMLLSVYLNPGTSDCALVMAAVDLLNSHAAEFDAALVLQLVPDSWSVQLLSPFLAGAVRQSVHTRRMTQTALGLAQAENLIYKYEKVKQKGTPILLSDKKVCQLCQNPFSKPVFVRYPNGGVVHTHCAANRHLNSNMTHHSSSSSNQT
;
A
#
# COMPACT_ATOMS: atom_id res chain seq x y z
N GLY A 1 13.76 -69.17 2.86
CA GLY A 1 14.59 -68.51 3.90
C GLY A 1 13.85 -67.35 4.54
N MET A 2 14.12 -67.05 5.81
CA MET A 2 13.60 -65.85 6.51
C MET A 2 14.76 -64.91 6.86
N PHE A 3 14.51 -63.59 6.82
CA PHE A 3 15.48 -62.59 7.30
C PHE A 3 15.14 -62.20 8.74
N ALA A 4 15.98 -62.57 9.70
CA ALA A 4 15.81 -62.20 11.09
C ALA A 4 16.90 -61.22 11.55
N THR A 5 16.53 -60.26 12.40
CA THR A 5 17.51 -59.45 13.14
C THR A 5 18.24 -60.31 14.19
N VAL A 6 19.26 -59.75 14.83
CA VAL A 6 19.97 -60.42 15.94
C VAL A 6 19.01 -60.77 17.09
N ASP A 7 17.92 -60.01 17.22
CA ASP A 7 16.83 -60.24 18.19
C ASP A 7 15.79 -61.28 17.73
N GLY A 8 16.01 -61.94 16.59
CA GLY A 8 15.11 -62.95 16.04
C GLY A 8 13.84 -62.40 15.38
N ILE A 9 13.75 -61.08 15.15
CA ILE A 9 12.56 -60.44 14.59
C ILE A 9 12.68 -60.43 13.07
N SER A 10 11.66 -60.95 12.38
CA SER A 10 11.56 -60.85 10.93
C SER A 10 10.97 -59.50 10.52
N GLN A 11 11.77 -58.66 9.87
CA GLN A 11 11.34 -57.35 9.37
C GLN A 11 11.00 -57.37 7.86
N ARG A 12 11.21 -58.50 7.18
CA ARG A 12 11.04 -58.63 5.73
C ARG A 12 10.29 -59.92 5.39
N ALA A 13 9.62 -59.93 4.24
CA ALA A 13 9.01 -61.14 3.72
C ALA A 13 10.06 -62.24 3.49
N PRO A 14 9.69 -63.52 3.65
CA PRO A 14 10.58 -64.64 3.38
C PRO A 14 10.94 -64.72 1.89
N VAL A 15 12.11 -65.27 1.58
CA VAL A 15 12.52 -65.62 0.22
C VAL A 15 12.17 -67.08 -0.02
N HIS A 16 11.49 -67.35 -1.13
CA HIS A 16 11.25 -68.71 -1.59
C HIS A 16 12.45 -69.19 -2.42
N TRP A 17 13.06 -70.30 -2.00
CA TRP A 17 14.18 -70.95 -2.71
C TRP A 17 13.99 -72.47 -2.63
N SER A 18 14.81 -73.25 -3.34
CA SER A 18 14.69 -74.71 -3.41
C SER A 18 14.81 -75.40 -2.05
N GLU A 19 14.30 -76.63 -1.96
CA GLU A 19 14.28 -77.38 -0.70
C GLU A 19 15.69 -77.87 -0.28
N ASN A 20 16.60 -78.05 -1.25
CA ASN A 20 17.93 -78.65 -1.05
C ASN A 20 19.07 -77.62 -1.06
N VAL A 21 18.92 -76.51 -0.33
CA VAL A 21 19.98 -75.48 -0.26
C VAL A 21 21.16 -76.00 0.57
N ILE A 22 22.31 -76.20 -0.07
CA ILE A 22 23.59 -76.63 0.51
C ILE A 22 24.30 -75.46 1.21
N GLY A 23 24.20 -74.26 0.63
CA GLY A 23 24.83 -73.07 1.18
C GLY A 23 24.13 -71.78 0.74
N ALA A 24 24.24 -70.73 1.55
CA ALA A 24 23.69 -69.42 1.24
C ALA A 24 24.70 -68.33 1.60
N ALA A 25 24.88 -67.36 0.71
CA ALA A 25 25.74 -66.20 0.92
C ALA A 25 24.96 -64.91 0.65
N LEU A 26 25.32 -63.87 1.40
CA LEU A 26 24.70 -62.55 1.29
C LEU A 26 25.59 -61.63 0.46
N CYS A 27 25.08 -61.07 -0.62
CA CYS A 27 25.76 -60.04 -1.41
C CYS A 27 24.76 -58.92 -1.69
N PHE A 28 24.66 -57.95 -0.77
CA PHE A 28 23.59 -56.95 -0.80
C PHE A 28 23.45 -56.26 -2.18
N PRO A 29 22.23 -56.15 -2.74
CA PRO A 29 20.93 -56.51 -2.16
C PRO A 29 20.46 -57.94 -2.48
N TYR A 30 21.33 -58.84 -2.90
CA TYR A 30 21.00 -60.21 -3.30
C TYR A 30 21.37 -61.25 -2.25
N VAL A 31 20.62 -62.35 -2.23
CA VAL A 31 20.95 -63.60 -1.55
C VAL A 31 21.24 -64.65 -2.61
N VAL A 32 22.42 -65.24 -2.52
CA VAL A 32 22.83 -66.32 -3.40
C VAL A 32 22.65 -67.62 -2.63
N ALA A 33 21.92 -68.57 -3.21
CA ALA A 33 21.74 -69.91 -2.66
C ALA A 33 22.33 -70.94 -3.62
N LEU A 34 23.01 -71.93 -3.08
CA LEU A 34 23.60 -73.05 -3.80
C LEU A 34 22.78 -74.31 -3.53
N ASP A 35 22.36 -74.96 -4.61
CA ASP A 35 21.71 -76.27 -4.66
C ASP A 35 22.69 -77.28 -5.32
N ASP A 36 22.30 -78.55 -5.39
CA ASP A 36 23.06 -79.64 -6.00
C ASP A 36 23.39 -79.39 -7.48
N GLU A 37 22.49 -78.70 -8.19
CA GLU A 37 22.60 -78.46 -9.64
C GLU A 37 22.68 -76.99 -10.06
N PHE A 38 22.30 -76.06 -9.18
CA PHE A 38 22.12 -74.65 -9.54
C PHE A 38 22.59 -73.70 -8.45
N ILE A 39 23.08 -72.54 -8.88
CA ILE A 39 23.18 -71.35 -8.03
C ILE A 39 22.00 -70.45 -8.38
N THR A 40 21.21 -70.09 -7.39
CA THR A 40 20.05 -69.21 -7.53
C THR A 40 20.30 -67.88 -6.82
N VAL A 41 20.02 -66.78 -7.53
CA VAL A 41 20.19 -65.41 -7.02
C VAL A 41 18.81 -64.82 -6.78
N HIS A 42 18.52 -64.50 -5.53
CA HIS A 42 17.27 -63.91 -5.09
C HIS A 42 17.52 -62.48 -4.64
N SER A 43 16.60 -61.57 -4.97
CA SER A 43 16.66 -60.19 -4.51
C SER A 43 16.00 -60.06 -3.15
N MET A 44 16.66 -59.36 -2.22
CA MET A 44 16.09 -59.05 -0.91
C MET A 44 15.05 -57.94 -0.95
N LEU A 45 14.93 -57.23 -2.08
CA LEU A 45 14.07 -56.06 -2.22
C LEU A 45 12.63 -56.47 -2.54
N ASP A 46 12.48 -57.32 -3.54
CA ASP A 46 11.19 -57.84 -4.03
C ASP A 46 10.98 -59.33 -3.74
N GLN A 47 11.95 -59.98 -3.07
CA GLN A 47 11.92 -61.41 -2.69
C GLN A 47 11.76 -62.38 -3.88
N GLN A 48 12.06 -61.92 -5.10
CA GLN A 48 11.98 -62.75 -6.32
C GLN A 48 13.35 -63.30 -6.73
N GLN A 49 13.32 -64.48 -7.36
CA GLN A 49 14.49 -65.05 -8.03
C GLN A 49 14.81 -64.24 -9.29
N LYS A 50 16.01 -63.66 -9.34
CA LYS A 50 16.49 -62.81 -10.44
C LYS A 50 17.29 -63.59 -11.48
N GLN A 51 18.03 -64.62 -11.04
CA GLN A 51 18.91 -65.38 -11.92
C GLN A 51 19.10 -66.81 -11.42
N THR A 52 19.27 -67.73 -12.36
CA THR A 52 19.68 -69.12 -12.10
C THR A 52 20.90 -69.41 -12.95
N LEU A 53 21.95 -69.94 -12.33
CA LEU A 53 23.19 -70.34 -12.98
C LEU A 53 23.32 -71.86 -12.83
N PRO A 54 23.46 -72.62 -13.93
CA PRO A 54 23.74 -74.05 -13.83
C PRO A 54 25.14 -74.25 -13.24
N PHE A 55 25.24 -74.96 -12.12
CA PHE A 55 26.49 -75.18 -11.42
C PHE A 55 26.43 -76.50 -10.64
N LYS A 56 27.18 -77.50 -11.11
CA LYS A 56 27.18 -78.85 -10.54
C LYS A 56 28.37 -79.07 -9.61
N GLU A 57 28.23 -80.01 -8.67
CA GLU A 57 29.29 -80.41 -7.72
C GLU A 57 29.75 -79.26 -6.79
N GLY A 58 28.89 -78.29 -6.51
CA GLY A 58 29.17 -77.23 -5.54
C GLY A 58 29.04 -77.74 -4.11
N HIS A 59 30.08 -77.54 -3.29
CA HIS A 59 30.10 -78.02 -1.89
C HIS A 59 29.97 -76.89 -0.88
N ILE A 60 30.54 -75.71 -1.19
CA ILE A 60 30.58 -74.58 -0.26
C ILE A 60 30.28 -73.29 -1.02
N LEU A 61 29.38 -72.48 -0.46
CA LEU A 61 29.09 -71.11 -0.89
C LEU A 61 29.28 -70.19 0.31
N GLN A 62 30.21 -69.23 0.24
CA GLN A 62 30.49 -68.31 1.33
C GLN A 62 30.83 -66.90 0.82
N ASP A 63 30.44 -65.88 1.58
CA ASP A 63 30.90 -64.51 1.37
C ASP A 63 32.26 -64.28 2.05
N PHE A 64 33.22 -63.77 1.30
CA PHE A 64 34.53 -63.36 1.81
C PHE A 64 34.80 -61.91 1.39
N GLU A 65 34.71 -60.99 2.33
CA GLU A 65 34.92 -59.55 2.11
C GLU A 65 34.06 -58.96 0.97
N GLY A 66 32.80 -59.40 0.83
CA GLY A 66 31.88 -58.96 -0.21
C GLY A 66 32.03 -59.68 -1.55
N LYS A 67 32.91 -60.68 -1.63
CA LYS A 67 33.05 -61.57 -2.79
C LYS A 67 32.44 -62.91 -2.46
N VAL A 68 31.45 -63.33 -3.24
CA VAL A 68 30.82 -64.64 -3.09
C VAL A 68 31.69 -65.69 -3.76
N ILE A 69 32.20 -66.63 -2.98
CA ILE A 69 33.07 -67.71 -3.41
C ILE A 69 32.29 -69.02 -3.41
N VAL A 70 32.44 -69.80 -4.49
CA VAL A 70 31.87 -71.14 -4.64
C VAL A 70 33.01 -72.15 -4.80
N ALA A 71 33.05 -73.17 -3.97
CA ALA A 71 34.06 -74.23 -4.07
C ALA A 71 33.45 -75.55 -4.53
N THR A 72 34.19 -76.24 -5.41
CA THR A 72 33.93 -77.61 -5.86
C THR A 72 35.10 -78.50 -5.44
N ASN A 73 34.98 -79.82 -5.63
CA ASN A 73 36.09 -80.75 -5.41
C ASN A 73 37.30 -80.51 -6.34
N LYS A 74 37.14 -79.74 -7.42
CA LYS A 74 38.15 -79.56 -8.47
C LYS A 74 38.68 -78.12 -8.57
N GLY A 75 38.07 -77.17 -7.88
CA GLY A 75 38.46 -75.77 -7.98
C GLY A 75 37.56 -74.81 -7.21
N VAL A 76 38.06 -73.59 -7.04
CA VAL A 76 37.40 -72.48 -6.35
C VAL A 76 37.06 -71.38 -7.36
N TYR A 77 35.81 -70.94 -7.37
CA TYR A 77 35.27 -69.95 -8.28
C TYR A 77 34.81 -68.71 -7.49
N ILE A 78 34.88 -67.54 -8.11
CA ILE A 78 34.37 -66.29 -7.55
C ILE A 78 33.20 -65.84 -8.41
N LEU A 79 32.04 -65.63 -7.80
CA LEU A 79 30.89 -65.02 -8.46
C LEU A 79 31.11 -63.51 -8.49
N VAL A 80 31.21 -62.97 -9.70
CA VAL A 80 31.40 -61.53 -9.92
C VAL A 80 30.04 -60.91 -10.27
N PRO A 81 29.55 -59.92 -9.50
CA PRO A 81 28.30 -59.24 -9.84
C PRO A 81 28.47 -58.45 -11.13
N LEU A 82 27.39 -58.33 -11.91
CA LEU A 82 27.35 -57.37 -13.02
C LEU A 82 27.64 -55.95 -12.50
N PRO A 83 28.33 -55.09 -13.27
CA PRO A 83 28.57 -53.71 -12.86
C PRO A 83 27.27 -53.02 -12.45
N LEU A 84 27.32 -52.33 -11.31
CA LEU A 84 26.16 -51.70 -10.69
C LEU A 84 25.44 -50.75 -11.65
N GLU A 85 26.20 -49.99 -12.44
CA GLU A 85 25.66 -49.05 -13.42
C GLU A 85 24.78 -49.77 -14.44
N LYS A 86 25.20 -50.94 -14.92
CA LYS A 86 24.42 -51.75 -15.87
C LYS A 86 23.14 -52.29 -15.21
N GLN A 87 23.25 -52.81 -13.99
CA GLN A 87 22.07 -53.30 -13.25
C GLN A 87 21.04 -52.19 -13.04
N ILE A 88 21.48 -50.97 -12.69
CA ILE A 88 20.60 -49.83 -12.49
C ILE A 88 19.98 -49.39 -13.82
N GLN A 89 20.74 -49.28 -14.91
CA GLN A 89 20.19 -48.92 -16.22
C GLN A 89 19.18 -49.96 -16.71
N ASP A 90 19.45 -51.26 -16.54
CA ASP A 90 18.51 -52.33 -16.90
C ASP A 90 17.20 -52.23 -16.08
N LEU A 91 17.29 -51.93 -14.77
CA LEU A 91 16.12 -51.70 -13.93
C LEU A 91 15.32 -50.46 -14.36
N LEU A 92 16.00 -49.34 -14.67
CA LEU A 92 15.36 -48.12 -15.16
C LEU A 92 14.69 -48.33 -16.53
N ALA A 93 15.34 -49.04 -17.45
CA ALA A 93 14.77 -49.41 -18.74
C ALA A 93 13.54 -50.32 -18.59
N SER A 94 13.50 -51.16 -17.56
CA SER A 94 12.32 -51.97 -17.22
C SER A 94 11.24 -51.23 -16.41
N HIS A 95 11.38 -49.91 -16.23
CA HIS A 95 10.51 -49.05 -15.42
C HIS A 95 10.40 -49.41 -13.92
N ARG A 96 11.33 -50.21 -13.39
CA ARG A 96 11.38 -50.59 -11.96
C ARG A 96 12.16 -49.56 -11.15
N VAL A 97 11.61 -48.36 -11.06
CA VAL A 97 12.28 -47.18 -10.46
C VAL A 97 12.61 -47.39 -8.97
N GLU A 98 11.69 -47.93 -8.17
CA GLU A 98 11.91 -48.10 -6.73
C GLU A 98 13.09 -49.03 -6.42
N GLU A 99 13.17 -50.18 -7.10
CA GLU A 99 14.28 -51.12 -6.96
C GLU A 99 15.61 -50.52 -7.40
N ALA A 100 15.61 -49.78 -8.51
CA ALA A 100 16.79 -49.06 -8.98
C ALA A 100 17.31 -48.07 -7.92
N LEU A 101 16.41 -47.33 -7.27
CA LEU A 101 16.77 -46.36 -6.23
C LEU A 101 17.27 -47.02 -4.94
N VAL A 102 16.69 -48.15 -4.54
CA VAL A 102 17.15 -48.90 -3.36
C VAL A 102 18.51 -49.54 -3.61
N LEU A 103 18.71 -50.14 -4.80
CA LEU A 103 20.00 -50.67 -5.23
C LEU A 103 21.07 -49.58 -5.25
N ALA A 104 20.76 -48.41 -5.83
CA ALA A 104 21.65 -47.26 -5.84
C ALA A 104 22.00 -46.79 -4.41
N LYS A 105 21.02 -46.61 -3.51
CA LYS A 105 21.27 -46.24 -2.11
C LYS A 105 22.17 -47.24 -1.38
N GLY A 106 22.01 -48.53 -1.66
CA GLY A 106 22.83 -49.61 -1.12
C GLY A 106 24.31 -49.50 -1.48
N ALA A 107 24.60 -49.06 -2.70
CA ALA A 107 25.96 -48.91 -3.20
C ALA A 107 26.76 -47.77 -2.56
N ARG A 108 26.12 -46.91 -1.75
CA ARG A 108 26.78 -45.79 -1.04
C ARG A 108 27.99 -46.23 -0.20
N ARG A 109 27.99 -47.46 0.32
CA ARG A 109 29.09 -47.99 1.14
C ARG A 109 30.35 -48.29 0.34
N ASN A 110 30.22 -48.54 -0.97
CA ASN A 110 31.29 -49.08 -1.81
C ASN A 110 31.90 -48.03 -2.75
N ILE A 111 31.36 -46.80 -2.79
CA ILE A 111 31.74 -45.75 -3.74
C ILE A 111 32.15 -44.48 -2.99
N PRO A 112 33.22 -43.76 -3.41
CA PRO A 112 33.57 -42.47 -2.84
C PRO A 112 32.39 -41.49 -2.87
N LYS A 113 32.21 -40.72 -1.78
CA LYS A 113 31.02 -39.85 -1.58
C LYS A 113 30.74 -38.93 -2.77
N GLU A 114 31.76 -38.32 -3.36
CA GLU A 114 31.63 -37.40 -4.50
C GLU A 114 31.13 -38.10 -5.77
N LYS A 115 31.77 -39.23 -6.13
CA LYS A 115 31.36 -40.05 -7.29
C LYS A 115 29.96 -40.61 -7.09
N PHE A 116 29.63 -41.02 -5.87
CA PHE A 116 28.30 -41.48 -5.52
C PHE A 116 27.25 -40.37 -5.68
N GLN A 117 27.52 -39.16 -5.23
CA GLN A 117 26.57 -38.04 -5.35
C GLN A 117 26.26 -37.71 -6.82
N VAL A 118 27.27 -37.66 -7.69
CA VAL A 118 27.08 -37.39 -9.13
C VAL A 118 26.25 -38.50 -9.78
N MET A 119 26.63 -39.76 -9.55
CA MET A 119 25.91 -40.92 -10.09
C MET A 119 24.47 -40.98 -9.55
N TYR A 120 24.27 -40.78 -8.25
CA TYR A 120 22.96 -40.85 -7.61
C TYR A 120 22.01 -39.73 -8.07
N LYS A 121 22.50 -38.50 -8.21
CA LYS A 121 21.72 -37.39 -8.82
C LYS A 121 21.26 -37.74 -10.22
N ARG A 122 22.15 -38.30 -11.04
CA ARG A 122 21.83 -38.72 -12.41
C ARG A 122 20.74 -39.79 -12.44
N ILE A 123 20.82 -40.79 -11.55
CA ILE A 123 19.80 -41.83 -11.42
C ILE A 123 18.45 -41.24 -11.01
N LEU A 124 18.44 -40.30 -10.06
CA LEU A 124 17.21 -39.60 -9.64
C LEU A 124 16.58 -38.82 -10.80
N GLN A 125 17.40 -38.15 -11.63
CA GLN A 125 16.91 -37.44 -12.81
C GLN A 125 16.28 -38.40 -13.83
N GLN A 126 16.96 -39.51 -14.17
CA GLN A 126 16.42 -40.54 -15.08
C GLN A 126 15.11 -41.15 -14.54
N ALA A 127 15.08 -41.49 -13.24
CA ALA A 127 13.90 -41.96 -12.55
C ALA A 127 12.74 -40.96 -12.61
N GLY A 128 13.04 -39.67 -12.43
CA GLY A 128 12.06 -38.60 -12.56
C GLY A 128 11.46 -38.52 -13.96
N PHE A 129 12.26 -38.66 -15.02
CA PHE A 129 11.76 -38.64 -16.40
C PHE A 129 10.92 -39.87 -16.75
N ILE A 130 11.19 -41.04 -16.14
CA ILE A 130 10.35 -42.23 -16.27
C ILE A 130 8.99 -41.99 -15.60
N GLN A 131 8.98 -41.48 -14.37
CA GLN A 131 7.73 -41.16 -13.66
C GLN A 131 6.93 -40.06 -14.38
N PHE A 132 7.62 -39.07 -14.95
CA PHE A 132 7.00 -38.04 -15.79
C PHE A 132 6.33 -38.64 -17.03
N ALA A 133 6.98 -39.59 -17.71
CA ALA A 133 6.39 -40.29 -18.86
C ALA A 133 5.17 -41.14 -18.49
N GLN A 134 5.11 -41.65 -17.25
CA GLN A 134 3.96 -42.35 -16.69
C GLN A 134 2.87 -41.41 -16.14
N LEU A 135 3.04 -40.08 -16.27
CA LEU A 135 2.15 -39.04 -15.75
C LEU A 135 2.03 -39.02 -14.21
N GLN A 136 2.98 -39.63 -13.49
CA GLN A 136 3.10 -39.58 -12.04
C GLN A 136 3.83 -38.30 -11.60
N PHE A 137 3.15 -37.18 -11.78
CA PHE A 137 3.74 -35.84 -11.65
C PHE A 137 4.29 -35.52 -10.25
N LEU A 138 3.60 -35.96 -9.18
CA LEU A 138 4.03 -35.67 -7.81
C LEU A 138 5.37 -36.37 -7.48
N GLU A 139 5.50 -37.64 -7.87
CA GLU A 139 6.72 -38.42 -7.67
C GLU A 139 7.85 -37.89 -8.55
N ALA A 140 7.56 -37.60 -9.82
CA ALA A 140 8.52 -37.01 -10.74
C ALA A 140 9.08 -35.69 -10.20
N LYS A 141 8.22 -34.84 -9.63
CA LYS A 141 8.60 -33.56 -9.02
C LYS A 141 9.62 -33.71 -7.90
N GLU A 142 9.37 -34.61 -6.96
CA GLU A 142 10.27 -34.88 -5.83
C GLU A 142 11.61 -35.46 -6.30
N LEU A 143 11.58 -36.32 -7.32
CA LEU A 143 12.78 -36.88 -7.93
C LEU A 143 13.61 -35.81 -8.66
N PHE A 144 12.98 -34.88 -9.39
CA PHE A 144 13.68 -33.77 -10.03
C PHE A 144 14.28 -32.79 -9.03
N ARG A 145 13.57 -32.49 -7.93
CA ARG A 145 14.07 -31.63 -6.86
C ARG A 145 15.26 -32.25 -6.14
N SER A 146 15.14 -33.51 -5.74
CA SER A 146 16.24 -34.24 -5.07
C SER A 146 17.43 -34.51 -5.99
N GLY A 147 17.17 -34.70 -7.28
CA GLY A 147 18.18 -34.86 -8.32
C GLY A 147 18.84 -33.55 -8.81
N GLN A 148 18.34 -32.38 -8.38
CA GLN A 148 18.78 -31.06 -8.86
C GLN A 148 18.83 -31.01 -10.41
N LEU A 149 17.71 -31.35 -11.04
CA LEU A 149 17.61 -31.34 -12.50
C LEU A 149 17.81 -29.92 -13.05
N ASP A 150 18.62 -29.81 -14.12
CA ASP A 150 18.62 -28.61 -14.95
C ASP A 150 17.28 -28.53 -15.68
N VAL A 151 16.48 -27.55 -15.30
CA VAL A 151 15.08 -27.44 -15.72
C VAL A 151 14.94 -27.20 -17.23
N ARG A 152 16.00 -26.73 -17.89
CA ARG A 152 16.04 -26.57 -19.35
C ARG A 152 15.92 -27.89 -20.08
N GLU A 153 16.28 -29.02 -19.46
CA GLU A 153 15.99 -30.36 -20.00
C GLU A 153 14.48 -30.54 -20.19
N LEU A 154 13.66 -30.19 -19.19
CA LEU A 154 12.20 -30.25 -19.27
C LEU A 154 11.63 -29.22 -20.24
N ILE A 155 12.14 -27.98 -20.23
CA ILE A 155 11.68 -26.94 -21.17
C ILE A 155 11.97 -27.36 -22.61
N SER A 156 13.12 -27.98 -22.87
CA SER A 156 13.53 -28.44 -24.21
C SER A 156 12.61 -29.51 -24.82
N LEU A 157 11.77 -30.15 -24.02
CA LEU A 157 10.76 -31.12 -24.50
C LEU A 157 9.59 -30.43 -25.20
N TYR A 158 9.39 -29.14 -24.93
CA TYR A 158 8.33 -28.33 -25.49
C TYR A 158 8.89 -27.47 -26.63
N PRO A 159 8.44 -27.69 -27.87
CA PRO A 159 8.88 -26.88 -29.00
C PRO A 159 8.63 -25.38 -28.74
N PHE A 160 9.58 -24.53 -29.11
CA PHE A 160 9.51 -23.06 -29.05
C PHE A 160 9.48 -22.40 -27.66
N LEU A 161 9.52 -23.15 -26.56
CA LEU A 161 9.55 -22.55 -25.21
C LEU A 161 10.92 -22.00 -24.84
N LEU A 162 12.01 -22.68 -25.20
CA LEU A 162 13.36 -22.16 -24.95
C LEU A 162 13.57 -20.82 -25.69
N PRO A 163 14.21 -19.83 -25.05
CA PRO A 163 14.62 -18.60 -25.72
C PRO A 163 15.59 -18.86 -26.87
N THR A 164 15.54 -18.02 -27.90
CA THR A 164 16.52 -18.01 -29.00
C THR A 164 17.94 -17.70 -28.53
N SER A 165 18.10 -17.02 -27.40
CA SER A 165 19.37 -16.74 -26.72
C SER A 165 19.97 -17.96 -26.00
N SER A 166 19.19 -19.02 -25.80
CA SER A 166 19.61 -20.16 -24.97
C SER A 166 20.65 -21.02 -25.68
N SER A 167 21.83 -21.16 -25.08
CA SER A 167 22.92 -22.03 -25.56
C SER A 167 22.80 -23.47 -25.03
N PHE A 168 21.63 -23.85 -24.52
CA PHE A 168 21.42 -25.11 -23.85
C PHE A 168 21.60 -26.32 -24.79
N ILE A 169 22.39 -27.29 -24.33
CA ILE A 169 22.60 -28.58 -24.99
C ILE A 169 22.21 -29.66 -23.98
N ARG A 170 21.38 -30.61 -24.42
CA ARG A 170 20.95 -31.75 -23.59
C ARG A 170 22.16 -32.54 -23.09
N SER A 171 22.02 -33.08 -21.90
CA SER A 171 23.04 -33.89 -21.24
C SER A 171 23.46 -35.11 -22.07
N HIS A 172 24.74 -35.45 -21.97
CA HIS A 172 25.32 -36.64 -22.58
C HIS A 172 25.93 -37.56 -21.52
N PRO A 173 25.63 -38.87 -21.51
CA PRO A 173 24.54 -39.56 -22.23
C PRO A 173 23.14 -38.98 -21.91
N PRO A 174 22.08 -39.27 -22.70
CA PRO A 174 20.75 -38.70 -22.47
C PRO A 174 20.11 -39.20 -21.17
N LEU A 175 19.29 -38.35 -20.54
CA LEU A 175 18.53 -38.69 -19.32
C LEU A 175 17.21 -39.42 -19.62
N HIS A 176 16.70 -39.31 -20.85
CA HIS A 176 15.47 -39.92 -21.33
C HIS A 176 15.55 -40.22 -22.82
N GLU A 177 14.68 -41.11 -23.32
CA GLU A 177 14.72 -41.60 -24.71
C GLU A 177 13.85 -40.78 -25.68
N TYR A 178 12.84 -40.06 -25.18
CA TYR A 178 11.93 -39.29 -26.03
C TYR A 178 12.54 -37.94 -26.43
N ALA A 179 12.30 -37.55 -27.69
CA ALA A 179 12.84 -36.32 -28.27
C ALA A 179 12.00 -35.09 -27.87
N ASP A 180 10.67 -35.22 -27.88
CA ASP A 180 9.73 -34.15 -27.57
C ASP A 180 8.46 -34.69 -26.88
N LEU A 181 7.61 -33.77 -26.45
CA LEU A 181 6.35 -34.11 -25.79
C LEU A 181 5.29 -34.72 -26.72
N ASN A 182 5.40 -34.49 -28.04
CA ASN A 182 4.49 -35.10 -29.00
C ASN A 182 4.74 -36.62 -29.07
N GLN A 183 6.00 -37.04 -29.04
CA GLN A 183 6.37 -38.45 -28.97
C GLN A 183 5.88 -39.11 -27.67
N LEU A 184 5.96 -38.40 -26.55
CA LEU A 184 5.53 -38.90 -25.23
C LEU A 184 4.00 -39.01 -25.12
N THR A 185 3.27 -38.03 -25.63
CA THR A 185 1.80 -37.99 -25.53
C THR A 185 1.10 -38.72 -26.67
N GLN A 186 1.84 -39.15 -27.70
CA GLN A 186 1.28 -39.74 -28.93
C GLN A 186 0.22 -38.82 -29.60
N GLY A 187 0.37 -37.50 -29.44
CA GLY A 187 -0.56 -36.49 -29.96
C GLY A 187 -1.82 -36.24 -29.11
N ASP A 188 -1.93 -36.84 -27.93
CA ASP A 188 -3.07 -36.64 -27.02
C ASP A 188 -3.04 -35.25 -26.35
N GLN A 189 -4.02 -34.41 -26.67
CA GLN A 189 -4.14 -33.04 -26.18
C GLN A 189 -4.40 -32.96 -24.68
N GLU A 190 -5.09 -33.94 -24.08
CA GLU A 190 -5.36 -33.93 -22.64
C GLU A 190 -4.08 -34.21 -21.85
N LYS A 191 -3.29 -35.19 -22.30
CA LYS A 191 -1.99 -35.51 -21.69
C LYS A 191 -1.02 -34.34 -21.88
N MET A 192 -1.00 -33.71 -23.06
CA MET A 192 -0.19 -32.52 -23.31
C MET A 192 -0.55 -31.38 -22.36
N THR A 193 -1.84 -31.13 -22.13
CA THR A 193 -2.30 -30.10 -21.19
C THR A 193 -1.91 -30.43 -19.74
N LYS A 194 -1.97 -31.70 -19.33
CA LYS A 194 -1.51 -32.16 -18.02
C LYS A 194 0.00 -31.95 -17.84
N CYS A 195 0.80 -32.27 -18.85
CA CYS A 195 2.24 -32.01 -18.85
C CYS A 195 2.55 -30.52 -18.77
N LYS A 196 1.88 -29.67 -19.56
CA LYS A 196 2.02 -28.20 -19.50
C LYS A 196 1.69 -27.66 -18.10
N ARG A 197 0.60 -28.14 -17.48
CA ARG A 197 0.22 -27.75 -16.11
C ARG A 197 1.27 -28.16 -15.08
N PHE A 198 1.83 -29.37 -15.22
CA PHE A 198 2.95 -29.80 -14.39
C PHE A 198 4.17 -28.89 -14.55
N LEU A 199 4.55 -28.59 -15.79
CA LEU A 199 5.69 -27.71 -16.06
C LEU A 199 5.47 -26.33 -15.47
N MET A 200 4.29 -25.73 -15.65
CA MET A 200 3.92 -24.45 -15.04
C MET A 200 4.07 -24.45 -13.51
N SER A 201 3.54 -25.49 -12.82
CA SER A 201 3.66 -25.61 -11.37
C SER A 201 5.11 -25.81 -10.92
N TYR A 202 5.87 -26.64 -11.64
CA TYR A 202 7.25 -26.94 -11.30
C TYR A 202 8.17 -25.73 -11.51
N LEU A 203 8.04 -25.04 -12.64
CA LEU A 203 8.81 -23.83 -12.95
C LEU A 203 8.56 -22.71 -11.92
N ASN A 204 7.30 -22.49 -11.54
CA ASN A 204 6.95 -21.46 -10.56
C ASN A 204 7.60 -21.72 -9.19
N GLU A 205 7.66 -22.98 -8.75
CA GLU A 205 8.35 -23.33 -7.51
C GLU A 205 9.86 -23.21 -7.63
N VAL A 206 10.45 -23.70 -8.73
CA VAL A 206 11.90 -23.62 -8.95
C VAL A 206 12.37 -22.18 -9.01
N ARG A 207 11.58 -21.25 -9.55
CA ARG A 207 11.90 -19.80 -9.60
C ARG A 207 12.28 -19.24 -8.22
N SER A 208 11.64 -19.71 -7.15
CA SER A 208 11.90 -19.28 -5.77
C SER A 208 13.15 -19.92 -5.13
N THR A 209 13.72 -20.94 -5.76
CA THR A 209 14.85 -21.70 -5.21
C THR A 209 16.19 -21.20 -5.74
N GLU A 210 17.26 -21.41 -4.96
CA GLU A 210 18.63 -21.07 -5.37
C GLU A 210 19.10 -21.83 -6.63
N VAL A 211 18.44 -22.95 -6.96
CA VAL A 211 18.70 -23.75 -8.16
C VAL A 211 18.40 -22.95 -9.43
N ALA A 212 17.51 -21.95 -9.38
CA ALA A 212 17.25 -21.07 -10.53
C ALA A 212 18.38 -20.07 -10.83
N ASN A 213 19.37 -19.90 -9.95
CA ASN A 213 20.48 -18.96 -10.15
C ASN A 213 21.37 -19.40 -11.33
N GLY A 214 21.16 -18.79 -12.49
CA GLY A 214 21.93 -19.02 -13.72
C GLY A 214 21.08 -19.19 -14.98
N TYR A 215 19.79 -19.52 -14.84
CA TYR A 215 18.87 -19.73 -15.98
C TYR A 215 17.47 -19.14 -15.70
N LYS A 216 17.41 -18.03 -14.94
CA LYS A 216 16.16 -17.30 -14.65
C LYS A 216 15.49 -16.78 -15.92
N GLU A 217 16.26 -16.30 -16.90
CA GLU A 217 15.75 -15.85 -18.20
C GLU A 217 15.02 -16.98 -18.95
N ASP A 218 15.62 -18.18 -19.00
CA ASP A 218 15.01 -19.34 -19.65
C ASP A 218 13.71 -19.76 -18.95
N ILE A 219 13.70 -19.77 -17.61
CA ILE A 219 12.52 -20.12 -16.80
C ILE A 219 11.40 -19.09 -17.01
N ASP A 220 11.69 -17.80 -16.86
CA ASP A 220 10.70 -16.74 -16.91
C ASP A 220 10.10 -16.60 -18.33
N THR A 221 10.93 -16.70 -19.36
CA THR A 221 10.48 -16.69 -20.76
C THR A 221 9.60 -17.91 -21.08
N ALA A 222 9.97 -19.10 -20.60
CA ALA A 222 9.16 -20.30 -20.80
C ALA A 222 7.82 -20.22 -20.03
N LEU A 223 7.83 -19.72 -18.79
CA LEU A 223 6.63 -19.47 -17.99
C LEU A 223 5.69 -18.49 -18.67
N LEU A 224 6.21 -17.35 -19.16
CA LEU A 224 5.44 -16.36 -19.88
C LEU A 224 4.77 -16.95 -21.12
N LYS A 225 5.52 -17.71 -21.94
CA LYS A 225 4.99 -18.38 -23.13
C LYS A 225 3.88 -19.37 -22.78
N LEU A 226 4.05 -20.17 -21.73
CA LEU A 226 3.05 -21.13 -21.25
C LEU A 226 1.79 -20.46 -20.69
N TYR A 227 1.95 -19.38 -19.93
CA TYR A 227 0.86 -18.61 -19.33
C TYR A 227 0.04 -17.87 -20.38
N ALA A 228 0.70 -17.29 -21.39
CA ALA A 228 0.06 -16.64 -22.52
C ALA A 228 -0.75 -17.65 -23.36
N GLU A 229 -0.22 -18.84 -23.61
CA GLU A 229 -0.93 -19.89 -24.36
C GLU A 229 -2.14 -20.43 -23.59
N SER A 230 -2.01 -20.62 -22.26
CA SER A 230 -3.05 -21.23 -21.41
C SER A 230 -4.05 -20.23 -20.82
N ASN A 231 -3.93 -18.93 -21.12
CA ASN A 231 -4.71 -17.84 -20.49
C ASN A 231 -4.69 -17.89 -18.95
N HIS A 232 -3.52 -18.16 -18.36
CA HIS A 232 -3.42 -18.31 -16.92
C HIS A 232 -3.44 -16.94 -16.21
N GLU A 233 -4.17 -16.83 -15.09
CA GLU A 233 -4.32 -15.60 -14.30
C GLU A 233 -2.97 -15.03 -13.82
N SER A 234 -2.04 -15.92 -13.49
CA SER A 234 -0.69 -15.60 -13.02
C SER A 234 0.22 -14.92 -14.06
N LEU A 235 -0.24 -14.74 -15.32
CA LEU A 235 0.54 -14.05 -16.36
C LEU A 235 0.86 -12.60 -15.96
N LEU A 236 -0.10 -11.90 -15.38
CA LEU A 236 0.09 -10.50 -15.00
C LEU A 236 0.98 -10.39 -13.76
N ASP A 237 0.79 -11.27 -12.78
CA ASP A 237 1.62 -11.35 -11.58
C ASP A 237 3.10 -11.62 -11.92
N LEU A 238 3.33 -12.48 -12.92
CA LEU A 238 4.65 -12.79 -13.45
C LEU A 238 5.35 -11.54 -14.01
N LEU A 239 4.61 -10.69 -14.74
CA LEU A 239 5.15 -9.49 -15.37
C LEU A 239 5.34 -8.34 -14.38
N VAL A 240 4.48 -8.26 -13.35
CA VAL A 240 4.57 -7.23 -12.31
C VAL A 240 5.73 -7.47 -11.34
N SER A 241 6.06 -8.74 -11.11
CA SER A 241 7.21 -9.13 -10.28
C SER A 241 8.54 -8.99 -11.02
N GLU A 242 9.65 -8.98 -10.27
CA GLU A 242 11.01 -9.00 -10.85
C GLU A 242 11.14 -10.19 -11.80
N ASN A 243 11.26 -9.90 -13.10
CA ASN A 243 11.29 -10.90 -14.16
C ASN A 243 12.50 -10.67 -15.08
N PHE A 244 13.02 -11.76 -15.63
CA PHE A 244 14.16 -11.77 -16.54
C PHE A 244 13.74 -12.19 -17.96
N CYS A 245 12.50 -11.92 -18.36
CA CYS A 245 11.96 -12.39 -19.64
C CYS A 245 12.73 -11.80 -20.83
N LEU A 246 13.04 -12.62 -21.85
CA LEU A 246 13.63 -12.13 -23.09
C LEU A 246 12.59 -11.35 -23.90
N LEU A 247 12.82 -10.05 -24.09
CA LEU A 247 11.90 -9.15 -24.78
C LEU A 247 11.50 -9.60 -26.18
N THR A 248 12.48 -9.97 -27.02
CA THR A 248 12.24 -10.25 -28.45
C THR A 248 11.30 -11.43 -28.66
N ASP A 249 11.54 -12.51 -27.92
CA ASP A 249 10.77 -13.75 -28.02
C ASP A 249 9.41 -13.60 -27.33
N SER A 250 9.41 -12.95 -26.16
CA SER A 250 8.19 -12.75 -25.38
C SER A 250 7.22 -11.81 -26.09
N ALA A 251 7.72 -10.75 -26.73
CA ALA A 251 6.90 -9.82 -27.49
C ALA A 251 6.19 -10.50 -28.68
N ALA A 252 6.96 -11.19 -29.52
CA ALA A 252 6.41 -11.90 -30.68
C ALA A 252 5.39 -12.98 -30.25
N TRP A 253 5.61 -13.64 -29.11
CA TRP A 253 4.69 -14.64 -28.59
C TRP A 253 3.39 -14.02 -28.05
N LEU A 254 3.47 -12.93 -27.30
CA LEU A 254 2.30 -12.23 -26.77
C LEU A 254 1.45 -11.63 -27.90
N GLU A 255 2.07 -11.08 -28.95
CA GLU A 255 1.36 -10.61 -30.15
C GLU A 255 0.62 -11.75 -30.85
N LYS A 256 1.28 -12.91 -31.04
CA LYS A 256 0.67 -14.11 -31.64
C LYS A 256 -0.57 -14.57 -30.88
N HIS A 257 -0.54 -14.49 -29.56
CA HIS A 257 -1.66 -14.87 -28.68
C HIS A 257 -2.64 -13.72 -28.38
N LYS A 258 -2.47 -12.55 -29.03
CA LYS A 258 -3.31 -11.35 -28.86
C LYS A 258 -3.38 -10.84 -27.41
N LYS A 259 -2.27 -10.92 -26.67
CA LYS A 259 -2.13 -10.44 -25.28
C LYS A 259 -1.36 -9.12 -25.25
N TYR A 260 -1.99 -8.07 -25.74
CA TYR A 260 -1.37 -6.76 -25.95
C TYR A 260 -1.23 -5.95 -24.65
N PHE A 261 -2.12 -6.10 -23.67
CA PHE A 261 -1.95 -5.46 -22.37
C PHE A 261 -0.71 -6.00 -21.63
N ALA A 262 -0.56 -7.32 -21.59
CA ALA A 262 0.61 -8.00 -21.04
C ALA A 262 1.90 -7.60 -21.78
N LEU A 263 1.81 -7.41 -23.10
CA LEU A 263 2.93 -6.88 -23.89
C LEU A 263 3.32 -5.46 -23.49
N GLY A 264 2.35 -4.58 -23.23
CA GLY A 264 2.63 -3.24 -22.72
C GLY A 264 3.29 -3.26 -21.34
N LEU A 265 2.87 -4.17 -20.45
CA LEU A 265 3.54 -4.36 -19.16
C LEU A 265 5.00 -4.80 -19.34
N LEU A 266 5.25 -5.76 -20.24
CA LEU A 266 6.61 -6.19 -20.56
C LEU A 266 7.48 -5.02 -21.06
N TYR A 267 6.96 -4.15 -21.92
CA TYR A 267 7.69 -2.96 -22.35
C TYR A 267 7.97 -1.98 -21.21
N HIS A 268 7.00 -1.77 -20.31
CA HIS A 268 7.16 -0.90 -19.14
C HIS A 268 8.30 -1.38 -18.21
N TYR A 269 8.29 -2.65 -17.80
CA TYR A 269 9.31 -3.18 -16.89
C TYR A 269 10.71 -3.24 -17.50
N ASN A 270 10.82 -3.13 -18.82
CA ASN A 270 12.08 -3.02 -19.54
C ASN A 270 12.48 -1.55 -19.86
N GLY A 271 11.78 -0.57 -19.30
CA GLY A 271 12.10 0.86 -19.44
C GLY A 271 11.66 1.48 -20.77
N GLN A 272 10.75 0.84 -21.51
CA GLN A 272 10.18 1.35 -22.77
C GLN A 272 8.75 1.86 -22.58
N ASP A 273 8.56 2.83 -21.68
CA ASP A 273 7.24 3.36 -21.33
C ASP A 273 6.50 3.99 -22.53
N ALA A 274 7.24 4.60 -23.45
CA ALA A 274 6.67 5.21 -24.64
C ALA A 274 5.96 4.20 -25.56
N THR A 275 6.53 3.01 -25.75
CA THR A 275 5.94 1.95 -26.58
C THR A 275 4.79 1.25 -25.87
N ALA A 276 4.91 1.06 -24.55
CA ALA A 276 3.84 0.56 -23.69
C ALA A 276 2.59 1.44 -23.79
N LEU A 277 2.73 2.76 -23.62
CA LEU A 277 1.63 3.71 -23.70
C LEU A 277 1.00 3.77 -25.10
N GLN A 278 1.80 3.74 -26.17
CA GLN A 278 1.25 3.68 -27.54
C GLN A 278 0.38 2.45 -27.74
N LEU A 279 0.80 1.30 -27.20
CA LEU A 279 0.06 0.07 -27.32
C LEU A 279 -1.24 0.12 -26.51
N TRP A 280 -1.19 0.58 -25.26
CA TRP A 280 -2.38 0.71 -24.43
C TRP A 280 -3.38 1.73 -24.99
N VAL A 281 -2.92 2.84 -25.54
CA VAL A 281 -3.78 3.82 -26.23
C VAL A 281 -4.50 3.19 -27.43
N LYS A 282 -3.79 2.43 -28.27
CA LYS A 282 -4.41 1.70 -29.39
C LYS A 282 -5.46 0.68 -28.94
N ILE A 283 -5.28 0.07 -27.78
CA ILE A 283 -6.28 -0.85 -27.21
C ILE A 283 -7.53 -0.06 -26.79
N VAL A 284 -7.36 1.07 -26.09
CA VAL A 284 -8.49 1.89 -25.62
C VAL A 284 -9.23 2.58 -26.76
N ASP A 285 -8.52 3.01 -27.80
CA ASP A 285 -9.14 3.58 -29.01
C ASP A 285 -9.88 2.55 -29.86
N GLY A 286 -9.72 1.26 -29.56
CA GLY A 286 -10.43 0.15 -30.21
C GLY A 286 -9.74 -0.37 -31.47
N ASP A 287 -8.54 0.12 -31.81
CA ASP A 287 -7.73 -0.36 -32.94
C ASP A 287 -7.28 -1.81 -32.71
N ILE A 288 -7.11 -2.21 -31.44
CA ILE A 288 -6.67 -3.53 -31.03
C ILE A 288 -7.64 -4.05 -29.97
N GLN A 289 -8.19 -5.25 -30.17
CA GLN A 289 -9.03 -5.91 -29.18
C GLN A 289 -8.17 -6.75 -28.24
N ASP A 290 -8.19 -6.39 -26.96
CA ASP A 290 -7.68 -7.22 -25.88
C ASP A 290 -8.76 -7.36 -24.80
N SER A 291 -9.04 -8.60 -24.40
CA SER A 291 -10.04 -8.94 -23.38
C SER A 291 -9.42 -9.14 -21.99
N THR A 292 -8.11 -8.90 -21.82
CA THR A 292 -7.42 -9.13 -20.54
C THR A 292 -7.90 -8.20 -19.43
N ARG A 293 -8.29 -6.96 -19.75
CA ARG A 293 -8.63 -5.96 -18.75
C ARG A 293 -9.64 -4.95 -19.27
N SER A 294 -10.72 -4.72 -18.53
CA SER A 294 -11.81 -3.78 -18.90
C SER A 294 -11.55 -2.34 -18.45
N ASP A 295 -10.78 -2.15 -17.37
CA ASP A 295 -10.46 -0.87 -16.73
C ASP A 295 -9.13 -0.27 -17.22
N LEU A 296 -8.72 -0.59 -18.46
CA LEU A 296 -7.42 -0.15 -19.01
C LEU A 296 -7.28 1.38 -19.03
N TYR A 297 -8.36 2.12 -19.26
CA TYR A 297 -8.33 3.59 -19.26
C TYR A 297 -7.94 4.16 -17.88
N GLU A 298 -8.53 3.64 -16.80
CA GLU A 298 -8.20 4.06 -15.43
C GLU A 298 -6.76 3.67 -15.08
N TYR A 299 -6.33 2.48 -15.51
CA TYR A 299 -4.95 2.04 -15.35
C TYR A 299 -3.94 2.97 -16.05
N ILE A 300 -4.21 3.42 -17.29
CA ILE A 300 -3.33 4.37 -17.98
C ILE A 300 -3.27 5.70 -17.21
N VAL A 301 -4.39 6.16 -16.65
CA VAL A 301 -4.42 7.39 -15.84
C VAL A 301 -3.59 7.24 -14.56
N ASP A 302 -3.73 6.12 -13.85
CA ASP A 302 -2.90 5.84 -12.67
C ASP A 302 -1.43 5.71 -13.04
N PHE A 303 -1.11 5.01 -14.13
CA PHE A 303 0.25 4.89 -14.66
C PHE A 303 0.87 6.26 -14.97
N LEU A 304 0.14 7.12 -15.70
CA LEU A 304 0.58 8.48 -16.00
C LEU A 304 0.68 9.35 -14.75
N THR A 305 -0.08 9.05 -13.68
CA THR A 305 0.04 9.76 -12.41
C THR A 305 1.40 9.53 -11.75
N PHE A 306 1.95 8.32 -11.84
CA PHE A 306 3.26 7.96 -11.24
C PHE A 306 4.43 7.93 -12.25
N CYS A 307 4.18 8.29 -13.51
CA CYS A 307 5.21 8.28 -14.55
C CYS A 307 6.21 9.43 -14.35
N SER A 308 7.51 9.11 -14.35
CA SER A 308 8.59 10.10 -14.20
C SER A 308 8.88 10.90 -15.48
N ASP A 309 8.56 10.38 -16.66
CA ASP A 309 8.80 11.05 -17.94
C ASP A 309 7.74 12.11 -18.24
N GLN A 310 8.17 13.38 -18.26
CA GLN A 310 7.28 14.52 -18.45
C GLN A 310 6.75 14.65 -19.89
N ASP A 311 7.58 14.33 -20.88
CA ASP A 311 7.22 14.52 -22.29
C ASP A 311 6.11 13.55 -22.70
N LEU A 312 6.16 12.33 -22.16
CA LEU A 312 5.10 11.34 -22.31
C LEU A 312 3.81 11.79 -21.61
N VAL A 313 3.92 12.30 -20.39
CA VAL A 313 2.77 12.79 -19.63
C VAL A 313 2.08 13.92 -20.37
N TRP A 314 2.81 14.90 -20.88
CA TRP A 314 2.22 16.00 -21.64
C TRP A 314 1.53 15.50 -22.91
N LYS A 315 2.21 14.66 -23.68
CA LYS A 315 1.67 14.10 -24.93
C LYS A 315 0.39 13.30 -24.71
N TYR A 316 0.35 12.44 -23.70
CA TYR A 316 -0.83 11.60 -23.45
C TYR A 316 -1.88 12.29 -22.58
N SER A 317 -1.55 13.34 -21.83
CA SER A 317 -2.52 14.13 -21.07
C SER A 317 -3.58 14.76 -21.97
N GLU A 318 -3.19 15.25 -23.16
CA GLU A 318 -4.16 15.79 -24.14
C GLU A 318 -5.11 14.68 -24.62
N TRP A 319 -4.61 13.48 -24.87
CA TRP A 319 -5.45 12.33 -25.25
C TRP A 319 -6.43 11.93 -24.14
N VAL A 320 -5.98 11.84 -22.89
CA VAL A 320 -6.86 11.51 -21.75
C VAL A 320 -7.93 12.60 -21.56
N LEU A 321 -7.55 13.88 -21.64
CA LEU A 321 -8.49 15.00 -21.50
C LEU A 321 -9.52 15.06 -22.63
N GLN A 322 -9.16 14.67 -23.86
CA GLN A 322 -10.10 14.56 -24.99
C GLN A 322 -11.16 13.46 -24.77
N LYS A 323 -10.79 12.36 -24.13
CA LYS A 323 -11.71 11.23 -23.87
C LYS A 323 -12.61 11.49 -22.67
N ASN A 324 -12.03 11.87 -21.53
CA ASN A 324 -12.78 12.19 -20.32
C ASN A 324 -12.07 13.27 -19.50
N GLU A 325 -12.65 14.47 -19.53
CA GLU A 325 -12.17 15.65 -18.80
C GLU A 325 -12.01 15.41 -17.29
N GLU A 326 -12.89 14.64 -16.67
CA GLU A 326 -12.91 14.49 -15.21
C GLU A 326 -11.85 13.54 -14.69
N VAL A 327 -11.64 12.43 -15.40
CA VAL A 327 -10.63 11.44 -15.06
C VAL A 327 -9.24 11.93 -15.45
N GLY A 328 -9.11 12.69 -16.55
CA GLY A 328 -7.83 13.25 -16.99
C GLY A 328 -7.21 14.25 -16.01
N VAL A 329 -8.02 14.98 -15.25
CA VAL A 329 -7.51 15.88 -14.19
C VAL A 329 -6.82 15.12 -13.06
N GLN A 330 -7.19 13.85 -12.83
CA GLN A 330 -6.60 13.04 -11.76
C GLN A 330 -5.09 12.85 -11.94
N ILE A 331 -4.61 12.84 -13.19
CA ILE A 331 -3.18 12.78 -13.53
C ILE A 331 -2.43 13.92 -12.84
N PHE A 332 -3.02 15.12 -12.79
CA PHE A 332 -2.38 16.31 -12.22
C PHE A 332 -2.67 16.50 -10.72
N THR A 333 -3.83 16.05 -10.23
CA THR A 333 -4.22 16.24 -8.82
C THR A 333 -3.64 15.18 -7.88
N LYS A 334 -3.63 13.90 -8.28
CA LYS A 334 -3.16 12.78 -7.45
C LYS A 334 -1.63 12.59 -7.44
N ARG A 335 -0.89 13.34 -8.27
CA ARG A 335 0.57 13.28 -8.33
C ARG A 335 1.24 13.61 -6.99
N PRO A 336 2.20 12.80 -6.51
CA PRO A 336 2.93 13.05 -5.27
C PRO A 336 3.70 14.38 -5.30
N LEU A 337 3.69 15.09 -4.17
CA LEU A 337 4.29 16.43 -4.02
C LEU A 337 5.81 16.45 -4.30
N GLU A 338 6.51 15.37 -3.93
CA GLU A 338 7.96 15.24 -4.10
C GLU A 338 8.41 15.18 -5.56
N GLU A 339 7.58 14.61 -6.44
CA GLU A 339 7.87 14.53 -7.87
C GLU A 339 7.51 15.86 -8.56
N GLN A 340 6.47 16.55 -8.12
CA GLN A 340 6.08 17.84 -8.70
C GLN A 340 7.10 18.95 -8.39
N GLU A 341 7.71 18.94 -7.21
CA GLU A 341 8.79 19.87 -6.83
C GLU A 341 10.11 19.56 -7.55
N LYS A 342 10.43 18.28 -7.77
CA LYS A 342 11.62 17.87 -8.53
C LYS A 342 11.47 18.11 -10.04
N ASN A 343 10.26 18.00 -10.57
CA ASN A 343 9.98 18.03 -12.00
C ASN A 343 9.62 19.41 -12.56
N ASN A 344 9.64 20.48 -11.76
CA ASN A 344 9.44 21.85 -12.24
C ASN A 344 8.14 22.05 -13.05
N ILE A 345 7.10 21.26 -12.78
CA ILE A 345 5.83 21.38 -13.52
C ILE A 345 5.15 22.67 -13.05
N ASN A 346 5.26 23.72 -13.86
CA ASN A 346 4.62 24.99 -13.57
C ASN A 346 3.11 24.84 -13.64
N GLN A 347 2.44 25.21 -12.55
CA GLN A 347 0.98 25.19 -12.43
C GLN A 347 0.29 26.01 -13.53
N ASP A 348 0.94 27.07 -14.01
CA ASP A 348 0.43 27.93 -15.09
C ASP A 348 0.43 27.23 -16.46
N ASP A 349 1.38 26.33 -16.72
CA ASP A 349 1.43 25.55 -17.98
C ASP A 349 0.32 24.50 -18.01
N ILE A 350 0.04 23.86 -16.86
CA ILE A 350 -1.11 22.96 -16.71
C ILE A 350 -2.41 23.72 -16.96
N ILE A 351 -2.57 24.91 -16.36
CA ILE A 351 -3.75 25.75 -16.57
C ILE A 351 -3.89 26.16 -18.04
N SER A 352 -2.78 26.43 -18.74
CA SER A 352 -2.78 26.73 -20.17
C SER A 352 -3.32 25.56 -21.00
N CYS A 353 -2.85 24.33 -20.74
CA CYS A 353 -3.36 23.12 -21.38
C CYS A 353 -4.84 22.86 -21.07
N LEU A 354 -5.25 23.11 -19.81
CA LEU A 354 -6.63 22.95 -19.35
C LEU A 354 -7.57 24.05 -19.85
N ASN A 355 -7.09 25.15 -20.43
CA ASN A 355 -7.96 26.17 -21.02
C ASN A 355 -8.87 25.61 -22.13
N LYS A 356 -8.45 24.54 -22.81
CA LYS A 356 -9.24 23.84 -23.82
C LYS A 356 -10.41 23.03 -23.23
N TYR A 357 -10.37 22.68 -21.94
CA TYR A 357 -11.30 21.74 -21.28
C TYR A 357 -11.92 22.36 -20.02
N PRO A 358 -13.15 22.90 -20.10
CA PRO A 358 -13.73 23.73 -19.04
C PRO A 358 -14.03 22.96 -17.74
N LYS A 359 -14.50 21.71 -17.80
CA LYS A 359 -14.83 20.93 -16.59
C LYS A 359 -13.56 20.47 -15.88
N ALA A 360 -12.56 20.06 -16.66
CA ALA A 360 -11.26 19.67 -16.16
C ALA A 360 -10.58 20.82 -15.39
N ARG A 361 -10.65 22.02 -15.96
CA ARG A 361 -10.09 23.24 -15.38
C ARG A 361 -10.69 23.60 -14.03
N VAL A 362 -12.01 23.51 -13.89
CA VAL A 362 -12.70 23.78 -12.62
C VAL A 362 -12.25 22.79 -11.55
N LYS A 363 -12.25 21.48 -11.84
CA LYS A 363 -11.82 20.45 -10.87
C LYS A 363 -10.35 20.61 -10.45
N TYR A 364 -9.48 20.97 -11.39
CA TYR A 364 -8.07 21.23 -11.08
C TYR A 364 -7.91 22.45 -10.17
N LEU A 365 -8.60 23.55 -10.48
CA LEU A 365 -8.57 24.76 -9.64
C LEU A 365 -9.22 24.53 -8.27
N GLU A 366 -10.30 23.75 -8.18
CA GLU A 366 -10.90 23.31 -6.91
C GLU A 366 -9.86 22.60 -6.04
N HIS A 367 -9.11 21.65 -6.61
CA HIS A 367 -8.05 20.95 -5.89
C HIS A 367 -6.90 21.89 -5.46
N LEU A 368 -6.47 22.81 -6.32
CA LEU A 368 -5.42 23.79 -5.98
C LEU A 368 -5.83 24.72 -4.82
N VAL A 369 -7.10 25.12 -4.77
CA VAL A 369 -7.62 26.09 -3.81
C VAL A 369 -8.08 25.44 -2.50
N LEU A 370 -8.85 24.35 -2.58
CA LEU A 370 -9.49 23.72 -1.41
C LEU A 370 -8.57 22.70 -0.73
N ASP A 371 -7.93 21.83 -1.50
CA ASP A 371 -7.11 20.74 -0.96
C ASP A 371 -5.68 21.21 -0.70
N ARG A 372 -5.06 21.88 -1.69
CA ARG A 372 -3.67 22.35 -1.59
C ARG A 372 -3.51 23.71 -0.91
N LYS A 373 -4.61 24.46 -0.72
CA LYS A 373 -4.64 25.78 -0.06
C LYS A 373 -3.58 26.76 -0.58
N ILE A 374 -3.36 26.78 -1.90
CA ILE A 374 -2.33 27.66 -2.48
C ILE A 374 -2.77 29.12 -2.36
N GLU A 375 -1.93 29.95 -1.76
CA GLU A 375 -2.20 31.37 -1.50
C GLU A 375 -1.89 32.30 -2.70
N LYS A 376 -2.20 31.87 -3.93
CA LYS A 376 -1.99 32.70 -5.14
C LYS A 376 -3.29 33.36 -5.57
N GLU A 377 -3.36 34.69 -5.46
CA GLU A 377 -4.54 35.51 -5.76
C GLU A 377 -5.17 35.24 -7.14
N LYS A 378 -4.32 34.94 -8.14
CA LYS A 378 -4.75 34.64 -9.50
C LYS A 378 -5.68 33.44 -9.58
N TYR A 379 -5.41 32.37 -8.84
CA TYR A 379 -6.17 31.12 -8.96
C TYR A 379 -7.55 31.21 -8.31
N HIS A 380 -7.64 31.85 -7.14
CA HIS A 380 -8.92 32.09 -6.47
C HIS A 380 -9.81 33.02 -7.30
N THR A 381 -9.24 34.10 -7.86
CA THR A 381 -9.97 34.98 -8.77
C THR A 381 -10.44 34.22 -10.02
N HIS A 382 -9.57 33.38 -10.59
CA HIS A 382 -9.90 32.59 -11.76
C HIS A 382 -11.01 31.57 -11.50
N LEU A 383 -10.96 30.85 -10.37
CA LEU A 383 -11.98 29.88 -9.99
C LEU A 383 -13.33 30.56 -9.73
N ALA A 384 -13.34 31.69 -9.03
CA ALA A 384 -14.55 32.46 -8.79
C ALA A 384 -15.21 32.94 -10.10
N VAL A 385 -14.41 33.38 -11.07
CA VAL A 385 -14.89 33.78 -12.41
C VAL A 385 -15.48 32.59 -13.16
N LEU A 386 -14.84 31.42 -13.14
CA LEU A 386 -15.36 30.22 -13.80
C LEU A 386 -16.68 29.75 -13.20
N TYR A 387 -16.80 29.75 -11.87
CA TYR A 387 -18.08 29.46 -11.23
C TYR A 387 -19.16 30.47 -11.62
N LEU A 388 -18.83 31.76 -11.66
CA LEU A 388 -19.77 32.79 -12.06
C LEU A 388 -20.21 32.64 -13.52
N GLU A 389 -19.29 32.39 -14.44
CA GLU A 389 -19.61 32.17 -15.85
C GLU A 389 -20.45 30.90 -16.05
N ALA A 390 -20.14 29.81 -15.35
CA ALA A 390 -20.93 28.57 -15.39
C ALA A 390 -22.37 28.79 -14.86
N VAL A 391 -22.51 29.51 -13.75
CA VAL A 391 -23.82 29.86 -13.17
C VAL A 391 -24.63 30.75 -14.13
N LEU A 392 -23.99 31.74 -14.77
CA LEU A 392 -24.67 32.63 -15.72
C LEU A 392 -25.10 31.89 -16.99
N GLN A 393 -24.26 30.98 -17.51
CA GLN A 393 -24.60 30.13 -18.65
C GLN A 393 -25.82 29.24 -18.34
N LEU A 394 -25.83 28.57 -17.18
CA LEU A 394 -26.94 27.71 -16.76
C LEU A 394 -28.26 28.50 -16.58
N LYS A 395 -28.19 29.69 -15.99
CA LYS A 395 -29.36 30.59 -15.85
C LYS A 395 -29.89 31.11 -17.19
N SER A 396 -29.02 31.26 -18.20
CA SER A 396 -29.44 31.72 -19.53
C SER A 396 -30.12 30.63 -20.37
N MET A 397 -29.84 29.35 -20.10
CA MET A 397 -30.29 28.23 -20.94
C MET A 397 -31.55 27.52 -20.44
N THR A 398 -31.86 27.55 -19.13
CA THR A 398 -33.02 26.83 -18.57
C THR A 398 -33.54 27.47 -17.28
N THR A 399 -34.86 27.60 -17.14
CA THR A 399 -35.54 27.99 -15.89
C THR A 399 -35.66 26.85 -14.86
N ASP A 400 -35.39 25.59 -15.24
CA ASP A 400 -35.77 24.41 -14.44
C ASP A 400 -34.61 23.53 -13.87
N ASN A 401 -33.33 23.81 -14.17
CA ASN A 401 -32.20 23.07 -13.58
C ASN A 401 -31.78 23.64 -12.21
N SER A 402 -32.70 23.61 -11.23
CA SER A 402 -32.47 24.24 -9.92
C SER A 402 -31.35 23.57 -9.11
N THR A 403 -31.21 22.25 -9.15
CA THR A 403 -30.28 21.50 -8.27
C THR A 403 -28.81 21.76 -8.59
N GLU A 404 -28.37 21.54 -9.83
CA GLU A 404 -26.96 21.78 -10.23
C GLU A 404 -26.57 23.26 -10.09
N THR A 405 -27.50 24.17 -10.39
CA THR A 405 -27.28 25.61 -10.22
C THR A 405 -27.15 25.97 -8.73
N THR A 406 -27.96 25.37 -7.85
CA THR A 406 -27.85 25.59 -6.40
C THR A 406 -26.56 25.02 -5.81
N GLU A 407 -26.09 23.87 -6.29
CA GLU A 407 -24.81 23.30 -5.85
C GLU A 407 -23.62 24.16 -6.26
N LEU A 408 -23.59 24.65 -7.50
CA LEU A 408 -22.55 25.58 -7.97
C LEU A 408 -22.59 26.92 -7.24
N LEU A 409 -23.78 27.45 -6.95
CA LEU A 409 -23.95 28.66 -6.14
C LEU A 409 -23.46 28.45 -4.70
N PHE A 410 -23.73 27.29 -4.10
CA PHE A 410 -23.22 26.97 -2.77
C PHE A 410 -21.70 26.87 -2.77
N LYS A 411 -21.10 26.22 -3.78
CA LYS A 411 -19.63 26.16 -3.95
C LYS A 411 -19.03 27.56 -4.10
N LEU A 412 -19.63 28.41 -4.93
CA LEU A 412 -19.20 29.80 -5.11
C LEU A 412 -19.28 30.58 -3.79
N ARG A 413 -20.40 30.48 -3.07
CA ARG A 413 -20.55 31.13 -1.74
C ARG A 413 -19.52 30.63 -0.75
N SER A 414 -19.28 29.32 -0.70
CA SER A 414 -18.28 28.74 0.19
C SER A 414 -16.88 29.26 -0.11
N LEU A 415 -16.53 29.37 -1.40
CA LEU A 415 -15.23 29.92 -1.82
C LEU A 415 -15.10 31.40 -1.46
N LEU A 416 -16.14 32.22 -1.73
CA LEU A 416 -16.14 33.64 -1.43
C LEU A 416 -16.10 33.93 0.09
N GLN A 417 -16.70 33.06 0.91
CA GLN A 417 -16.68 33.19 2.36
C GLN A 417 -15.33 32.78 2.96
N LYS A 418 -14.76 31.66 2.50
CA LYS A 418 -13.56 31.04 3.08
C LYS A 418 -12.25 31.66 2.61
N SER A 419 -12.19 32.14 1.37
CA SER A 419 -10.98 32.76 0.82
C SER A 419 -11.04 34.28 0.93
N ASP A 420 -9.91 34.91 1.20
CA ASP A 420 -9.72 36.37 1.13
C ASP A 420 -8.81 36.77 -0.05
N LEU A 421 -8.28 35.78 -0.79
CA LEU A 421 -7.22 35.96 -1.78
C LEU A 421 -7.77 36.09 -3.20
N TYR A 422 -8.76 36.96 -3.43
CA TYR A 422 -9.28 37.21 -4.78
C TYR A 422 -9.53 38.70 -5.04
N ARG A 423 -9.59 39.08 -6.32
CA ARG A 423 -9.87 40.47 -6.72
C ARG A 423 -11.34 40.80 -6.54
N ILE A 424 -11.69 41.32 -5.36
CA ILE A 424 -13.07 41.65 -4.98
C ILE A 424 -13.71 42.60 -6.01
N HIS A 425 -13.02 43.68 -6.39
CA HIS A 425 -13.54 44.65 -7.38
C HIS A 425 -13.79 44.04 -8.76
N PHE A 426 -12.96 43.10 -9.22
CA PHE A 426 -13.12 42.47 -10.52
C PHE A 426 -14.33 41.53 -10.57
N ILE A 427 -14.56 40.78 -9.48
CA ILE A 427 -15.72 39.89 -9.37
C ILE A 427 -17.00 40.71 -9.20
N LEU A 428 -16.95 41.81 -8.43
CA LEU A 428 -18.09 42.72 -8.26
C LEU A 428 -18.52 43.36 -9.59
N ASP A 429 -17.58 43.81 -10.42
CA ASP A 429 -17.89 44.38 -11.74
C ASP A 429 -18.62 43.37 -12.64
N LYS A 430 -18.22 42.09 -12.59
CA LYS A 430 -18.91 41.00 -13.30
C LYS A 430 -20.29 40.66 -12.72
N ILE A 431 -20.53 40.92 -11.43
CA ILE A 431 -21.82 40.66 -10.77
C ILE A 431 -22.79 41.84 -10.93
N GLN A 432 -22.28 43.06 -11.10
CA GLN A 432 -23.08 44.27 -11.31
C GLN A 432 -23.91 44.12 -12.59
N GLY A 433 -25.22 43.91 -12.42
CA GLY A 433 -26.16 43.65 -13.52
C GLY A 433 -26.80 42.25 -13.51
N THR A 434 -26.44 41.39 -12.55
CA THR A 434 -27.00 40.04 -12.39
C THR A 434 -27.83 39.91 -11.11
N ASP A 435 -28.75 38.94 -11.05
CA ASP A 435 -29.62 38.68 -9.88
C ASP A 435 -28.90 37.94 -8.72
N LEU A 436 -27.56 37.98 -8.67
CA LEU A 436 -26.73 37.33 -7.64
C LEU A 436 -26.57 38.23 -6.40
N HIS A 437 -27.69 38.52 -5.74
CA HIS A 437 -27.73 39.47 -4.64
C HIS A 437 -27.03 38.96 -3.37
N MET A 438 -27.07 37.66 -3.07
CA MET A 438 -26.45 37.12 -1.84
C MET A 438 -24.92 37.11 -1.95
N GLU A 439 -24.40 36.72 -3.11
CA GLU A 439 -22.97 36.73 -3.43
C GLU A 439 -22.43 38.16 -3.44
N SER A 440 -23.21 39.11 -3.97
CA SER A 440 -22.86 40.53 -3.89
C SER A 440 -22.76 41.04 -2.45
N ALA A 441 -23.66 40.61 -1.55
CA ALA A 441 -23.62 40.99 -0.14
C ALA A 441 -22.38 40.43 0.56
N ILE A 442 -21.97 39.19 0.27
CA ILE A 442 -20.73 38.60 0.78
C ILE A 442 -19.52 39.43 0.35
N LEU A 443 -19.44 39.81 -0.94
CA LEU A 443 -18.34 40.60 -1.47
C LEU A 443 -18.28 42.01 -0.89
N TYR A 444 -19.42 42.70 -0.76
CA TYR A 444 -19.48 44.01 -0.08
C TYR A 444 -19.09 43.90 1.39
N GLY A 445 -19.40 42.78 2.05
CA GLY A 445 -18.93 42.52 3.41
C GLY A 445 -17.41 42.39 3.52
N LYS A 446 -16.76 41.74 2.55
CA LYS A 446 -15.29 41.66 2.47
C LYS A 446 -14.64 43.01 2.16
N LEU A 447 -15.34 43.92 1.47
CA LEU A 447 -14.89 45.31 1.27
C LEU A 447 -15.13 46.23 2.48
N GLU A 448 -15.66 45.70 3.58
CA GLU A 448 -16.09 46.46 4.76
C GLU A 448 -17.22 47.48 4.48
N GLU A 449 -17.87 47.41 3.31
CA GLU A 449 -19.05 48.20 2.96
C GLU A 449 -20.33 47.53 3.49
N HIS A 450 -20.39 47.32 4.81
CA HIS A 450 -21.46 46.54 5.45
C HIS A 450 -22.86 47.15 5.27
N GLU A 451 -22.99 48.48 5.18
CA GLU A 451 -24.28 49.14 4.95
C GLU A 451 -24.92 48.72 3.62
N LYS A 452 -24.12 48.64 2.54
CA LYS A 452 -24.60 48.21 1.23
C LYS A 452 -24.92 46.72 1.21
N ALA A 453 -24.11 45.90 1.88
CA ALA A 453 -24.35 44.45 2.01
C ALA A 453 -25.68 44.17 2.74
N LEU A 454 -25.88 44.80 3.89
CA LEU A 454 -27.10 44.67 4.70
C LEU A 454 -28.31 45.22 3.95
N HIS A 455 -28.18 46.36 3.27
CA HIS A 455 -29.26 46.91 2.44
C HIS A 455 -29.67 45.95 1.31
N ILE A 456 -28.73 45.24 0.68
CA ILE A 456 -29.03 44.24 -0.35
C ILE A 456 -29.79 43.04 0.26
N LEU A 457 -29.34 42.51 1.40
CA LEU A 457 -30.00 41.39 2.07
C LEU A 457 -31.42 41.74 2.53
N VAL A 458 -31.58 42.93 3.11
CA VAL A 458 -32.86 43.37 3.70
C VAL A 458 -33.86 43.86 2.65
N HIS A 459 -33.45 44.74 1.74
CA HIS A 459 -34.40 45.35 0.79
C HIS A 459 -34.55 44.59 -0.53
N LYS A 460 -33.49 43.96 -1.04
CA LYS A 460 -33.55 43.24 -2.33
C LYS A 460 -33.92 41.77 -2.15
N LEU A 461 -33.31 41.06 -1.20
CA LEU A 461 -33.59 39.65 -0.95
C LEU A 461 -34.76 39.42 0.02
N LYS A 462 -35.04 40.38 0.91
CA LYS A 462 -36.02 40.26 2.01
C LYS A 462 -35.80 39.01 2.88
N ASP A 463 -34.55 38.55 2.96
CA ASP A 463 -34.14 37.42 3.78
C ASP A 463 -33.51 37.93 5.07
N PHE A 464 -34.36 38.05 6.10
CA PHE A 464 -33.96 38.58 7.40
C PHE A 464 -33.05 37.62 8.16
N HIS A 465 -33.20 36.31 7.93
CA HIS A 465 -32.36 35.30 8.55
C HIS A 465 -30.93 35.35 7.98
N ALA A 466 -30.79 35.43 6.65
CA ALA A 466 -29.48 35.59 6.02
C ALA A 466 -28.75 36.88 6.46
N ALA A 467 -29.49 37.95 6.77
CA ALA A 467 -28.92 39.18 7.30
C ALA A 467 -28.35 39.02 8.72
N GLU A 468 -29.02 38.24 9.57
CA GLU A 468 -28.49 37.86 10.89
C GLU A 468 -27.26 36.97 10.77
N GLU A 469 -27.33 35.93 9.93
CA GLU A 469 -26.19 35.02 9.70
C GLU A 469 -24.96 35.76 9.17
N TYR A 470 -25.14 36.74 8.29
CA TYR A 470 -24.06 37.60 7.81
C TYR A 470 -23.38 38.39 8.95
N CYS A 471 -24.16 38.91 9.91
CA CYS A 471 -23.61 39.62 11.07
C CYS A 471 -22.83 38.67 11.99
N ILE A 472 -23.28 37.42 12.14
CA ILE A 472 -22.60 36.39 12.91
C ILE A 472 -21.31 35.97 12.21
N TRP A 473 -21.36 35.65 10.92
CA TRP A 473 -20.22 35.19 10.13
C TRP A 473 -19.09 36.24 10.09
N ASN A 474 -19.42 37.50 9.78
CA ASN A 474 -18.39 38.55 9.71
C ASN A 474 -17.83 38.95 11.08
N SER A 475 -18.47 38.53 12.19
CA SER A 475 -18.01 38.78 13.56
C SER A 475 -17.31 37.61 14.23
N GLU A 476 -17.25 36.42 13.62
CA GLU A 476 -16.76 35.18 14.23
C GLU A 476 -15.29 35.25 14.69
N ASN A 477 -14.46 36.02 13.98
CA ASN A 477 -13.03 36.21 14.27
C ASN A 477 -12.67 37.60 14.80
N ARG A 478 -13.66 38.46 15.10
CA ARG A 478 -13.45 39.87 15.49
C ARG A 478 -14.00 40.15 16.90
N ASP A 479 -13.65 41.32 17.44
CA ASP A 479 -14.06 41.72 18.78
C ASP A 479 -15.58 41.81 18.95
N VAL A 480 -16.05 41.56 20.18
CA VAL A 480 -17.46 41.73 20.58
C VAL A 480 -17.98 43.12 20.23
N GLN A 481 -17.14 44.16 20.33
CA GLN A 481 -17.54 45.53 19.94
C GLN A 481 -17.85 45.67 18.44
N TYR A 482 -17.13 44.95 17.59
CA TYR A 482 -17.35 44.94 16.15
C TYR A 482 -18.65 44.21 15.80
N ARG A 483 -18.91 43.08 16.46
CA ARG A 483 -20.20 42.36 16.39
C ARG A 483 -21.37 43.27 16.74
N ARG A 484 -21.27 43.98 17.87
CA ARG A 484 -22.30 44.96 18.28
C ARG A 484 -22.54 46.01 17.20
N ARG A 485 -21.49 46.60 16.62
CA ARG A 485 -21.64 47.61 15.55
C ARG A 485 -22.41 47.08 14.34
N LEU A 486 -22.15 45.85 13.90
CA LEU A 486 -22.88 45.23 12.79
C LEU A 486 -24.36 45.03 13.12
N PHE A 487 -24.69 44.52 14.30
CA PHE A 487 -26.08 44.36 14.74
C PHE A 487 -26.81 45.70 14.88
N HIS A 488 -26.14 46.75 15.37
CA HIS A 488 -26.71 48.10 15.41
C HIS A 488 -26.90 48.68 14.00
N MET A 489 -26.00 48.38 13.06
CA MET A 489 -26.14 48.77 11.66
C MET A 489 -27.32 48.06 11.00
N LEU A 490 -27.48 46.74 11.23
CA LEU A 490 -28.65 45.97 10.77
C LEU A 490 -29.95 46.54 11.34
N LEU A 491 -29.97 46.87 12.64
CA LEU A 491 -31.12 47.52 13.28
C LEU A 491 -31.42 48.89 12.65
N SER A 492 -30.41 49.69 12.36
CA SER A 492 -30.59 50.98 11.68
C SER A 492 -31.15 50.84 10.27
N VAL A 493 -30.77 49.78 9.54
CA VAL A 493 -31.31 49.46 8.21
C VAL A 493 -32.77 49.02 8.32
N TYR A 494 -33.14 48.24 9.34
CA TYR A 494 -34.54 47.87 9.59
C TYR A 494 -35.43 49.04 10.03
N LEU A 495 -34.88 50.00 10.77
CA LEU A 495 -35.60 51.15 11.32
C LEU A 495 -35.57 52.38 10.40
N ASN A 496 -35.00 52.27 9.20
CA ASN A 496 -34.82 53.41 8.30
C ASN A 496 -36.20 53.98 7.89
N PRO A 497 -36.43 55.31 8.01
CA PRO A 497 -37.78 55.92 7.99
C PRO A 497 -38.46 55.98 6.61
N GLY A 498 -37.93 55.29 5.60
CA GLY A 498 -38.41 55.32 4.22
C GLY A 498 -39.44 54.23 3.86
N THR A 499 -39.60 53.19 4.65
CA THR A 499 -40.46 52.04 4.31
C THR A 499 -41.35 51.64 5.49
N SER A 500 -42.63 52.00 5.43
CA SER A 500 -43.68 51.54 6.35
C SER A 500 -44.05 50.08 6.12
N ASP A 501 -43.07 49.20 5.94
CA ASP A 501 -43.29 47.77 5.74
C ASP A 501 -43.41 47.09 7.10
N CYS A 502 -44.60 46.60 7.43
CA CYS A 502 -44.87 45.86 8.67
C CYS A 502 -43.90 44.67 8.87
N ALA A 503 -43.38 44.09 7.79
CA ALA A 503 -42.42 42.98 7.84
C ALA A 503 -41.06 43.39 8.42
N LEU A 504 -40.56 44.61 8.14
CA LEU A 504 -39.29 45.10 8.67
C LEU A 504 -39.41 45.43 10.16
N VAL A 505 -40.56 45.95 10.57
CA VAL A 505 -40.86 46.21 11.98
C VAL A 505 -40.89 44.91 12.79
N MET A 506 -41.55 43.86 12.27
CA MET A 506 -41.56 42.54 12.91
C MET A 506 -40.15 41.93 12.97
N ALA A 507 -39.38 41.97 11.87
CA ALA A 507 -38.01 41.47 11.84
C ALA A 507 -37.09 42.23 12.82
N ALA A 508 -37.26 43.55 12.98
CA ALA A 508 -36.52 44.34 13.95
C ALA A 508 -36.87 43.97 15.41
N VAL A 509 -38.15 43.71 15.69
CA VAL A 509 -38.60 43.24 17.02
C VAL A 509 -38.07 41.83 17.30
N ASP A 510 -38.10 40.94 16.32
CA ASP A 510 -37.59 39.58 16.43
C ASP A 510 -36.08 39.58 16.67
N LEU A 511 -35.31 40.39 15.91
CA LEU A 511 -33.87 40.57 16.08
C LEU A 511 -33.49 41.04 17.49
N LEU A 512 -34.23 42.02 18.02
CA LEU A 512 -34.00 42.54 19.38
C LEU A 512 -34.30 41.48 20.43
N ASN A 513 -35.37 40.71 20.25
CA ASN A 513 -35.77 39.68 21.21
C ASN A 513 -34.87 38.42 21.16
N SER A 514 -34.34 38.06 19.99
CA SER A 514 -33.47 36.89 19.79
C SER A 514 -32.02 37.16 20.21
N HIS A 515 -31.45 38.31 19.83
CA HIS A 515 -30.04 38.66 20.07
C HIS A 515 -29.85 39.77 21.11
N ALA A 516 -30.67 39.78 22.17
CA ALA A 516 -30.69 40.83 23.20
C ALA A 516 -29.32 41.12 23.86
N ALA A 517 -28.41 40.13 23.89
CA ALA A 517 -27.08 40.27 24.50
C ALA A 517 -26.08 41.08 23.63
N GLU A 518 -26.36 41.23 22.34
CA GLU A 518 -25.50 41.93 21.36
C GLU A 518 -25.84 43.42 21.22
N PHE A 519 -26.90 43.88 21.88
CA PHE A 519 -27.33 45.27 21.84
C PHE A 519 -26.96 46.03 23.10
N ASP A 520 -26.63 47.32 22.94
CA ASP A 520 -26.62 48.24 24.08
C ASP A 520 -28.03 48.78 24.27
N ALA A 521 -28.69 48.39 25.35
CA ALA A 521 -30.05 48.80 25.66
C ALA A 521 -30.22 50.32 25.68
N ALA A 522 -29.18 51.09 26.07
CA ALA A 522 -29.27 52.54 26.10
C ALA A 522 -29.31 53.16 24.69
N LEU A 523 -28.54 52.59 23.74
CA LEU A 523 -28.50 53.06 22.35
C LEU A 523 -29.75 52.60 21.57
N VAL A 524 -30.21 51.37 21.79
CA VAL A 524 -31.42 50.85 21.15
C VAL A 524 -32.64 51.69 21.53
N LEU A 525 -32.78 52.07 22.81
CA LEU A 525 -33.89 52.91 23.25
C LEU A 525 -33.92 54.31 22.61
N GLN A 526 -32.79 54.81 22.11
CA GLN A 526 -32.72 56.08 21.37
C GLN A 526 -33.07 55.92 19.88
N LEU A 527 -32.95 54.71 19.33
CA LEU A 527 -33.18 54.40 17.91
C LEU A 527 -34.60 53.88 17.64
N VAL A 528 -35.26 53.32 18.65
CA VAL A 528 -36.63 52.79 18.53
C VAL A 528 -37.63 53.93 18.28
N PRO A 529 -38.53 53.80 17.28
CA PRO A 529 -39.59 54.77 17.06
C PRO A 529 -40.58 54.89 18.23
N ASP A 530 -41.02 56.11 18.53
CA ASP A 530 -42.03 56.39 19.58
C ASP A 530 -43.38 55.69 19.33
N SER A 531 -43.62 55.17 18.13
CA SER A 531 -44.83 54.46 17.73
C SER A 531 -44.91 53.01 18.22
N TRP A 532 -43.84 52.47 18.83
CA TRP A 532 -43.81 51.07 19.28
C TRP A 532 -44.40 50.89 20.68
N SER A 533 -45.17 49.83 20.88
CA SER A 533 -45.68 49.49 22.21
C SER A 533 -44.59 48.80 23.05
N VAL A 534 -44.49 49.18 24.32
CA VAL A 534 -43.52 48.59 25.28
C VAL A 534 -43.71 47.08 25.43
N GLN A 535 -44.91 46.57 25.15
CA GLN A 535 -45.21 45.14 25.23
C GLN A 535 -44.40 44.30 24.23
N LEU A 536 -44.15 44.82 23.01
CA LEU A 536 -43.34 44.16 21.98
C LEU A 536 -41.86 44.05 22.35
N LEU A 537 -41.36 45.02 23.13
CA LEU A 537 -39.97 45.08 23.61
C LEU A 537 -39.77 44.45 24.99
N SER A 538 -40.84 43.96 25.62
CA SER A 538 -40.77 43.43 26.98
C SER A 538 -39.78 42.26 27.14
N PRO A 539 -39.64 41.30 26.19
CA PRO A 539 -38.65 40.23 26.32
C PRO A 539 -37.22 40.78 26.22
N PHE A 540 -36.95 41.67 25.26
CA PHE A 540 -35.67 42.37 25.11
C PHE A 540 -35.29 43.16 26.37
N LEU A 541 -36.19 44.03 26.87
CA LEU A 541 -35.95 44.85 28.05
C LEU A 541 -35.71 44.01 29.30
N ALA A 542 -36.52 42.95 29.51
CA ALA A 542 -36.31 42.02 30.61
C ALA A 542 -34.97 41.28 30.49
N GLY A 543 -34.60 40.87 29.28
CA GLY A 543 -33.31 40.24 28.97
C GLY A 543 -32.14 41.17 29.26
N ALA A 544 -32.17 42.40 28.75
CA ALA A 544 -31.12 43.40 28.94
C ALA A 544 -30.93 43.77 30.41
N VAL A 545 -32.01 43.97 31.17
CA VAL A 545 -31.93 44.25 32.62
C VAL A 545 -31.35 43.06 33.37
N ARG A 546 -31.80 41.84 33.08
CA ARG A 546 -31.24 40.62 33.69
C ARG A 546 -29.76 40.48 33.38
N GLN A 547 -29.33 40.72 32.14
CA GLN A 547 -27.94 40.62 31.74
C GLN A 547 -27.06 41.67 32.42
N SER A 548 -27.55 42.91 32.55
CA SER A 548 -26.86 43.98 33.28
C SER A 548 -26.69 43.62 34.77
N VAL A 549 -27.77 43.13 35.41
CA VAL A 549 -27.73 42.67 36.81
C VAL A 549 -26.80 41.47 36.99
N HIS A 550 -26.84 40.50 36.07
CA HIS A 550 -25.97 39.32 36.09
C HIS A 550 -24.50 39.72 35.95
N THR A 551 -24.17 40.57 34.96
CA THR A 551 -22.81 41.06 34.74
C THR A 551 -22.29 41.80 35.97
N ARG A 552 -23.11 42.65 36.59
CA ARG A 552 -22.76 43.33 37.84
C ARG A 552 -22.47 42.34 38.96
N ARG A 553 -23.35 41.36 39.20
CA ARG A 553 -23.16 40.35 40.25
C ARG A 553 -21.93 39.48 40.00
N MET A 554 -21.73 39.01 38.77
CA MET A 554 -20.58 38.18 38.42
C MET A 554 -19.26 38.94 38.56
N THR A 555 -19.23 40.22 38.18
CA THR A 555 -18.07 41.09 38.39
C THR A 555 -17.78 41.30 39.87
N GLN A 556 -18.82 41.45 40.71
CA GLN A 556 -18.65 41.52 42.16
C GLN A 556 -18.10 40.21 42.75
N THR A 557 -18.56 39.05 42.28
CA THR A 557 -18.03 37.75 42.69
C THR A 557 -16.57 37.59 42.26
N ALA A 558 -16.23 37.92 41.01
CA ALA A 558 -14.86 37.87 40.49
C ALA A 558 -13.94 38.80 41.29
N LEU A 559 -14.39 40.02 41.62
CA LEU A 559 -13.67 40.93 42.49
C LEU A 559 -13.46 40.35 43.89
N GLY A 560 -14.50 39.74 44.48
CA GLY A 560 -14.41 39.09 45.79
C GLY A 560 -13.43 37.92 45.80
N LEU A 561 -13.43 37.09 44.75
CA LEU A 561 -12.48 35.98 44.58
C LEU A 561 -11.04 36.49 44.43
N ALA A 562 -10.83 37.50 43.57
CA ALA A 562 -9.51 38.10 43.41
C ALA A 562 -8.99 38.74 44.72
N GLN A 563 -9.88 39.35 45.51
CA GLN A 563 -9.55 39.85 46.84
C GLN A 563 -9.17 38.72 47.81
N ALA A 564 -9.91 37.61 47.80
CA ALA A 564 -9.64 36.45 48.64
C ALA A 564 -8.32 35.77 48.27
N GLU A 565 -8.05 35.54 46.98
CA GLU A 565 -6.76 35.01 46.50
C GLU A 565 -5.60 35.92 46.93
N ASN A 566 -5.74 37.23 46.76
CA ASN A 566 -4.73 38.19 47.20
C ASN A 566 -4.50 38.10 48.72
N LEU A 567 -5.55 37.88 49.51
CA LEU A 567 -5.43 37.66 50.95
C LEU A 567 -4.69 36.35 51.28
N ILE A 568 -4.99 35.25 50.58
CA ILE A 568 -4.29 33.96 50.72
C ILE A 568 -2.81 34.13 50.39
N TYR A 569 -2.47 34.74 49.25
CA TYR A 569 -1.07 35.00 48.88
C TYR A 569 -0.36 35.89 49.90
N LYS A 570 -1.04 36.89 50.46
CA LYS A 570 -0.51 37.72 51.56
C LYS A 570 -0.25 36.87 52.81
N TYR A 571 -1.18 35.99 53.19
CA TYR A 571 -1.02 35.09 54.33
C TYR A 571 0.15 34.12 54.12
N GLU A 572 0.24 33.46 52.97
CA GLU A 572 1.35 32.56 52.63
C GLU A 572 2.70 33.29 52.66
N LYS A 573 2.76 34.51 52.12
CA LYS A 573 3.95 35.37 52.19
C LYS A 573 4.35 35.65 53.64
N VAL A 574 3.40 35.92 54.53
CA VAL A 574 3.67 36.13 55.97
C VAL A 574 4.12 34.83 56.64
N LYS A 575 3.46 33.69 56.36
CA LYS A 575 3.83 32.36 56.87
C LYS A 575 5.26 31.98 56.48
N GLN A 576 5.65 32.20 55.22
CA GLN A 576 7.00 31.96 54.75
C GLN A 576 8.03 32.87 55.42
N LYS A 577 7.70 34.15 55.66
CA LYS A 577 8.56 35.09 56.41
C LYS A 577 8.70 34.74 57.89
N GLY A 578 7.68 34.17 58.51
CA GLY A 578 7.66 33.88 59.95
C GLY A 578 8.41 32.62 60.38
N THR A 579 8.89 31.78 59.45
CA THR A 579 9.60 30.54 59.80
C THR A 579 11.09 30.82 60.11
N PRO A 580 11.54 30.65 61.37
CA PRO A 580 12.95 30.87 61.71
C PRO A 580 13.82 29.77 61.11
N ILE A 581 15.02 30.14 60.65
CA ILE A 581 16.02 29.18 60.16
C ILE A 581 17.23 29.23 61.09
N LEU A 582 17.60 28.07 61.60
CA LEU A 582 18.88 27.86 62.28
C LEU A 582 19.98 27.69 61.23
N LEU A 583 20.96 28.57 61.29
CA LEU A 583 22.17 28.51 60.48
C LEU A 583 23.26 27.84 61.31
N SER A 584 23.72 26.67 60.85
CA SER A 584 24.80 25.91 61.48
C SER A 584 26.04 25.97 60.58
N ASP A 585 27.23 25.80 61.16
CA ASP A 585 28.52 25.91 60.44
C ASP A 585 28.69 24.88 59.30
N LYS A 586 27.83 23.84 59.27
CA LYS A 586 27.80 22.82 58.22
C LYS A 586 26.95 23.20 57.00
N LYS A 587 26.14 24.26 57.09
CA LYS A 587 25.30 24.69 55.96
C LYS A 587 26.12 25.55 55.00
N VAL A 588 26.15 25.13 53.74
CA VAL A 588 26.83 25.82 52.64
C VAL A 588 25.83 26.45 51.68
N CYS A 589 26.27 27.47 50.94
CA CYS A 589 25.46 28.11 49.92
C CYS A 589 25.16 27.16 48.77
N GLN A 590 23.88 27.02 48.37
CA GLN A 590 23.49 26.11 47.28
C GLN A 590 24.07 26.46 45.89
N LEU A 591 24.57 27.68 45.68
CA LEU A 591 25.12 28.11 44.40
C LEU A 591 26.65 28.00 44.34
N CYS A 592 27.35 28.42 45.40
CA CYS A 592 28.82 28.43 45.42
C CYS A 592 29.44 27.38 46.34
N GLN A 593 28.64 26.60 47.06
CA GLN A 593 29.04 25.54 48.00
C GLN A 593 30.00 25.98 49.13
N ASN A 594 30.19 27.28 49.34
CA ASN A 594 31.00 27.83 50.44
C ASN A 594 30.17 28.01 51.72
N PRO A 595 30.77 27.87 52.91
CA PRO A 595 30.12 28.12 54.19
C PRO A 595 29.84 29.62 54.40
N PHE A 596 28.81 29.93 55.19
CA PHE A 596 28.41 31.31 55.49
C PHE A 596 29.29 31.87 56.62
N SER A 597 30.11 32.88 56.33
CA SER A 597 30.96 33.54 57.33
C SER A 597 30.25 34.64 58.14
N LYS A 598 29.12 35.15 57.63
CA LYS A 598 28.27 36.17 58.29
C LYS A 598 26.81 35.69 58.30
N PRO A 599 25.99 36.07 59.30
CA PRO A 599 24.58 35.69 59.38
C PRO A 599 23.69 36.49 58.41
N VAL A 600 24.14 36.72 57.18
CA VAL A 600 23.41 37.44 56.13
C VAL A 600 23.25 36.52 54.93
N PHE A 601 22.01 36.17 54.60
CA PHE A 601 21.68 35.20 53.55
C PHE A 601 20.34 35.50 52.92
N VAL A 602 20.09 34.95 51.72
CA VAL A 602 18.81 34.99 51.02
C VAL A 602 18.23 33.58 51.00
N ARG A 603 16.94 33.48 51.32
CA ARG A 603 16.18 32.23 51.27
C ARG A 603 15.31 32.20 50.03
N TYR A 604 15.41 31.13 49.25
CA TYR A 604 14.49 30.84 48.16
C TYR A 604 13.22 30.12 48.65
N PRO A 605 12.10 30.19 47.90
CA PRO A 605 10.84 29.51 48.26
C PRO A 605 10.98 28.00 48.49
N ASN A 606 11.96 27.34 47.85
CA ASN A 606 12.29 25.93 48.02
C ASN A 606 13.08 25.61 49.33
N GLY A 607 13.28 26.60 50.21
CA GLY A 607 14.05 26.44 51.45
C GLY A 607 15.57 26.53 51.28
N GLY A 608 16.05 26.74 50.06
CA GLY A 608 17.47 26.90 49.76
C GLY A 608 18.04 28.22 50.28
N VAL A 609 19.24 28.16 50.87
CA VAL A 609 19.94 29.33 51.42
C VAL A 609 21.13 29.67 50.53
N VAL A 610 21.24 30.94 50.14
CA VAL A 610 22.35 31.45 49.32
C VAL A 610 22.91 32.75 49.87
N HIS A 611 24.16 33.06 49.52
CA HIS A 611 24.73 34.38 49.80
C HIS A 611 23.94 35.48 49.06
N THR A 612 23.85 36.67 49.65
CA THR A 612 23.20 37.84 49.02
C THR A 612 23.80 38.16 47.64
N HIS A 613 25.13 38.06 47.50
CA HIS A 613 25.80 38.25 46.21
C HIS A 613 25.48 37.16 45.19
N CYS A 614 25.37 35.89 45.61
CA CYS A 614 25.00 34.78 44.72
C CYS A 614 23.54 34.88 44.25
N ALA A 615 22.64 35.46 45.07
CA ALA A 615 21.27 35.74 44.65
C ALA A 615 21.20 36.87 43.61
N ALA A 616 21.98 37.94 43.78
CA ALA A 616 22.01 39.08 42.86
C ALA A 616 22.52 38.69 41.45
N ASN A 617 23.49 37.79 41.34
CA ASN A 617 24.05 37.34 40.05
C ASN A 617 23.18 36.32 39.28
N ARG A 618 22.01 35.91 39.81
CA ARG A 618 21.17 34.87 39.19
C ARG A 618 20.38 35.34 37.96
N HIS A 619 20.28 36.66 37.72
CA HIS A 619 19.70 37.18 36.47
C HIS A 619 20.60 36.97 35.23
N LEU A 620 21.84 36.51 35.40
CA LEU A 620 22.79 36.27 34.31
C LEU A 620 22.99 34.79 33.94
N ASN A 621 22.43 33.84 34.71
CA ASN A 621 22.57 32.40 34.45
C ASN A 621 21.21 31.68 34.59
N SER A 622 20.28 31.95 33.67
CA SER A 622 19.07 31.16 33.46
C SER A 622 19.36 29.94 32.59
N ASN A 623 20.05 28.94 33.15
CA ASN A 623 20.16 27.61 32.56
C ASN A 623 20.23 26.58 33.69
N MET A 624 19.09 26.30 34.33
CA MET A 624 18.82 25.06 35.05
C MET A 624 17.30 24.84 35.05
N THR A 625 16.87 24.21 33.95
CA THR A 625 15.73 23.29 33.76
C THR A 625 14.74 23.10 34.91
N HIS A 626 13.47 23.37 34.58
CA HIS A 626 12.28 22.79 35.19
C HIS A 626 12.41 21.26 35.28
N HIS A 627 12.59 20.71 36.48
CA HIS A 627 12.10 19.38 36.80
C HIS A 627 10.90 19.53 37.74
N SER A 628 9.72 19.50 37.15
CA SER A 628 8.44 19.28 37.81
C SER A 628 8.43 17.87 38.40
N SER A 629 8.63 17.76 39.71
CA SER A 629 8.31 16.54 40.44
C SER A 629 6.80 16.48 40.68
N SER A 630 6.14 15.65 39.87
CA SER A 630 4.80 15.12 40.12
C SER A 630 4.77 14.37 41.46
N SER A 631 4.18 14.98 42.49
CA SER A 631 3.81 14.26 43.71
C SER A 631 2.40 13.70 43.56
N SER A 632 2.33 12.43 43.18
CA SER A 632 1.21 11.55 43.46
C SER A 632 1.03 11.42 44.97
N ASN A 633 0.02 12.09 45.52
CA ASN A 633 -0.53 11.75 46.84
C ASN A 633 -1.95 11.21 46.63
N GLN A 634 -2.05 9.89 46.63
CA GLN A 634 -3.25 9.19 47.09
C GLN A 634 -3.31 9.33 48.61
N THR A 635 -4.34 10.00 49.09
CA THR A 635 -5.20 9.57 50.21
C THR A 635 -6.57 10.16 49.99
#